data_AF-A0A0C3GQH5-F1
#
_entry.id   AF-A0A0C3GQH5-F1
#
_cell.length_a   1.000
_cell.length_b   1.000
_cell.length_c   1.000
_cell.angle_alpha   90.00
_cell.angle_beta   90.00
_cell.angle_gamma   90.00
#
_symmetry.space_group_name_H-M   'P 1'
#
loop_
_entity.id
_entity.type
_entity.pdbx_description
1 polymer ?
#
loop_
_entity_poly.entity_id
_entity_poly.type
_entity_poly.pdbx_seq_one_letter_code
_entity_poly.pdbx_strand_id
1 'polypeptide(L)'
;MATRWREAPLTNGEGPHSFLFYVVAKVGPGESSRPIAVSLWQGGLSPNEAVDGLRVPQACLQVVDILSTVGNRTAIQGELSLAADFYKNDSDGLLIPRTELPELNRWLDNPSLAAKRSRSWHRHFTEFPFISTCLLVGVGYDQTNGCKNSPRTELLGTVYRDDSIEYGMVVIDISDLDEIRYGIVGFMVRQMVETPDDLDPDDDSYEAVPIVEEPRSRKPLSANEYMSRFHPNRFGDPYAFGDVVNRLEEKPLVTVSAMDFIWPSNAGIAATTNQIHEGSSTSAVHDHDIRQQIDNFLCTNIYDASLLDNLHALPNLQDILRCHLHTRSEEPNTSSHASAFGQLLAIAFSKQQHLDWVLLKGLTTDALAAAIQTKELEDAKSISLSIDSIHGTTIQLLDALSLSQNIREIYLLQGPTRVTDTQSTDIFLALSSSNHLSLLKCKLFFTGAYSAGLRKTFWLPPATYKPNIQAFPIQHMFVRHQIGSSPQFWPNHFYLGDAMLHPQRFTAGFLQYMQSLITGESMVAENLYSFACAPSTFAENASSTEISPIPAETNTIPTWALTRDEKLRMHAECWPEVRDLISGSWVVVVSKEKYIDRDAVQSKAWPRKPSRAIYLKYALVRLKTQLVVDQAAETLTPEIVQVGGIKEFLQIVAPEVNPDRVEQRLQELQIYISHSPDQAALGPGMSWLSVFEPQEACSILRDFLEDAKFVKGNLKMAMEDNQTERDWYPELFRDQTSQGARYIRNAEIFRSCYI
;
A
#
# COMPACT_ATOMS: atom_id res chain seq x y z
N MET A 1 -49.04 -9.73 -31.18
CA MET A 1 -48.79 -8.34 -30.73
C MET A 1 -47.28 -8.17 -30.73
N ALA A 2 -46.77 -7.14 -31.41
CA ALA A 2 -45.34 -6.83 -31.36
C ALA A 2 -45.05 -6.16 -30.01
N THR A 3 -43.98 -6.59 -29.36
CA THR A 3 -43.44 -5.95 -28.16
C THR A 3 -42.27 -5.07 -28.56
N ARG A 4 -42.10 -3.95 -27.86
CA ARG A 4 -40.99 -3.02 -28.08
C ARG A 4 -40.33 -2.68 -26.75
N TRP A 5 -39.00 -2.75 -26.74
CA TRP A 5 -38.19 -2.26 -25.63
C TRP A 5 -38.23 -0.73 -25.61
N ARG A 6 -38.60 -0.15 -24.47
CA ARG A 6 -38.62 1.30 -24.21
C ARG A 6 -37.85 1.58 -22.91
N GLU A 7 -37.20 2.73 -22.83
CA GLU A 7 -36.50 3.18 -21.62
C GLU A 7 -37.53 3.50 -20.53
N ALA A 8 -37.27 3.06 -19.30
CA ALA A 8 -38.17 3.31 -18.18
C ALA A 8 -38.30 4.82 -17.92
N PRO A 9 -39.50 5.40 -17.74
CA PRO A 9 -39.73 6.85 -17.73
C PRO A 9 -39.01 7.65 -16.62
N LEU A 10 -38.40 6.98 -15.64
CA LEU A 10 -37.85 7.60 -14.42
C LEU A 10 -36.38 7.29 -14.13
N THR A 11 -35.68 6.55 -15.00
CA THR A 11 -34.25 6.25 -14.82
C THR A 11 -33.43 6.88 -15.93
N ASN A 12 -32.65 7.92 -15.61
CA ASN A 12 -31.55 8.30 -16.50
C ASN A 12 -30.53 7.16 -16.51
N GLY A 13 -29.91 6.89 -17.65
CA GLY A 13 -28.80 5.93 -17.72
C GLY A 13 -27.72 6.24 -16.68
N GLU A 14 -27.25 5.21 -15.98
CA GLU A 14 -26.23 5.33 -14.94
C GLU A 14 -24.91 4.72 -15.40
N GLY A 15 -23.80 5.26 -14.89
CA GLY A 15 -22.49 4.66 -15.11
C GLY A 15 -22.26 3.39 -14.31
N PRO A 16 -21.07 2.78 -14.46
CA PRO A 16 -20.67 1.65 -13.63
C PRO A 16 -20.64 2.02 -12.14
N HIS A 17 -20.98 1.06 -11.29
CA HIS A 17 -21.10 1.26 -9.85
C HIS A 17 -19.83 0.86 -9.09
N SER A 18 -19.04 -0.02 -9.68
CA SER A 18 -17.75 -0.49 -9.18
C SER A 18 -16.69 -0.39 -10.29
N PHE A 19 -15.42 -0.23 -9.93
CA PHE A 19 -14.32 -0.11 -10.90
C PHE A 19 -13.17 -1.06 -10.58
N LEU A 20 -12.73 -1.81 -11.61
CA LEU A 20 -11.47 -2.54 -11.61
C LEU A 20 -10.34 -1.59 -12.00
N PHE A 21 -9.26 -1.56 -11.23
CA PHE A 21 -8.03 -0.86 -11.59
C PHE A 21 -6.97 -1.88 -11.95
N TYR A 22 -6.40 -1.74 -13.14
CA TYR A 22 -5.34 -2.58 -13.66
C TYR A 22 -4.06 -1.76 -13.81
N VAL A 23 -2.95 -2.31 -13.32
CA VAL A 23 -1.60 -1.88 -13.72
C VAL A 23 -1.06 -2.92 -14.70
N VAL A 24 -0.65 -2.48 -15.88
CA VAL A 24 -0.13 -3.35 -16.95
C VAL A 24 1.25 -2.89 -17.42
N ALA A 25 2.04 -3.81 -17.97
CA ALA A 25 3.33 -3.51 -18.58
C ALA A 25 3.65 -4.46 -19.74
N LYS A 26 4.47 -4.02 -20.69
CA LYS A 26 5.01 -4.82 -21.80
C LYS A 26 6.13 -5.76 -21.33
N VAL A 27 5.77 -6.71 -20.49
CA VAL A 27 6.68 -7.73 -19.94
C VAL A 27 6.42 -9.13 -20.49
N GLY A 28 5.36 -9.29 -21.31
CA GLY A 28 5.03 -10.56 -21.95
C GLY A 28 5.83 -10.83 -23.22
N PRO A 29 5.72 -12.04 -23.78
CA PRO A 29 6.40 -12.41 -25.02
C PRO A 29 6.03 -11.46 -26.17
N GLY A 30 7.02 -11.08 -26.97
CA GLY A 30 6.83 -10.13 -28.07
C GLY A 30 6.41 -8.73 -27.62
N GLU A 31 6.84 -8.31 -26.42
CA GLU A 31 6.43 -7.04 -25.78
C GLU A 31 4.91 -6.91 -25.60
N SER A 32 4.22 -8.03 -25.43
CA SER A 32 2.79 -8.00 -25.16
C SER A 32 2.52 -7.51 -23.73
N SER A 33 1.46 -6.72 -23.56
CA SER A 33 1.07 -6.20 -22.25
C SER A 33 0.53 -7.33 -21.36
N ARG A 34 0.95 -7.32 -20.10
CA ARG A 34 0.53 -8.26 -19.05
C ARG A 34 0.15 -7.49 -17.77
N PRO A 35 -0.82 -8.01 -17.00
CA PRO A 35 -1.19 -7.43 -15.71
C PRO A 35 -0.08 -7.62 -14.68
N ILE A 36 0.18 -6.57 -13.90
CA ILE A 36 1.18 -6.53 -12.82
C ILE A 36 0.50 -6.36 -11.46
N ALA A 37 -0.64 -5.66 -11.43
CA ALA A 37 -1.48 -5.56 -10.24
C ALA A 37 -2.94 -5.33 -10.65
N VAL A 38 -3.87 -5.85 -9.84
CA VAL A 38 -5.31 -5.63 -10.01
C VAL A 38 -5.93 -5.31 -8.67
N SER A 39 -6.76 -4.26 -8.63
CA SER A 39 -7.56 -3.90 -7.46
C SER A 39 -8.99 -3.62 -7.86
N LEU A 40 -9.95 -4.12 -7.08
CA LEU A 40 -11.36 -3.79 -7.25
C LEU A 40 -11.76 -2.74 -6.21
N TRP A 41 -12.26 -1.60 -6.69
CA TRP A 41 -13.00 -0.65 -5.87
C TRP A 41 -14.49 -0.90 -6.04
N GLN A 42 -15.05 -1.55 -5.04
CA GLN A 42 -16.46 -1.95 -5.05
C GLN A 42 -17.35 -0.85 -4.47
N GLY A 43 -18.42 -0.49 -5.20
CA GLY A 43 -19.47 0.38 -4.70
C GLY A 43 -20.29 -0.28 -3.58
N GLY A 44 -20.93 0.54 -2.75
CA GLY A 44 -21.69 0.10 -1.59
C GLY A 44 -23.02 -0.60 -1.92
N LEU A 45 -23.99 -0.55 -1.00
CA LEU A 45 -25.33 -1.09 -1.25
C LEU A 45 -26.31 0.04 -1.59
N SER A 46 -26.00 1.28 -1.20
CA SER A 46 -26.81 2.44 -1.55
C SER A 46 -26.29 3.13 -2.81
N PRO A 47 -27.17 3.77 -3.62
CA PRO A 47 -26.75 4.52 -4.80
C PRO A 47 -25.73 5.64 -4.51
N ASN A 48 -25.75 6.20 -3.30
CA ASN A 48 -24.81 7.24 -2.87
C ASN A 48 -23.40 6.69 -2.58
N GLU A 49 -23.23 5.36 -2.51
CA GLU A 49 -21.96 4.69 -2.32
C GLU A 49 -21.37 4.17 -3.64
N ALA A 50 -21.93 4.56 -4.78
CA ALA A 50 -21.38 4.28 -6.09
C ALA A 50 -19.96 4.86 -6.23
N VAL A 51 -19.12 4.13 -6.96
CA VAL A 51 -17.80 4.60 -7.37
C VAL A 51 -17.95 5.33 -8.69
N ASP A 52 -18.41 6.59 -8.65
CA ASP A 52 -18.68 7.37 -9.86
C ASP A 52 -18.12 8.80 -9.78
N GLY A 53 -18.30 9.55 -10.87
CA GLY A 53 -17.89 10.96 -10.94
C GLY A 53 -16.40 11.18 -10.75
N LEU A 54 -16.06 12.30 -10.09
CA LEU A 54 -14.67 12.73 -9.87
C LEU A 54 -13.84 11.68 -9.12
N ARG A 55 -14.49 10.80 -8.35
CA ARG A 55 -13.80 9.79 -7.53
C ARG A 55 -12.92 8.87 -8.38
N VAL A 56 -13.36 8.53 -9.59
CA VAL A 56 -12.62 7.65 -10.50
C VAL A 56 -11.39 8.35 -11.10
N PRO A 57 -11.50 9.53 -11.74
CA PRO A 57 -10.32 10.31 -12.15
C PRO A 57 -9.38 10.65 -10.99
N GLN A 58 -9.89 10.98 -9.80
CA GLN A 58 -9.06 11.29 -8.64
C GLN A 58 -8.17 10.09 -8.24
N ALA A 59 -8.76 8.91 -8.10
CA ALA A 59 -8.01 7.69 -7.81
C ALA A 59 -7.02 7.34 -8.94
N CYS A 60 -7.42 7.55 -10.21
CA CYS A 60 -6.52 7.37 -11.35
C CYS A 60 -5.29 8.28 -11.27
N LEU A 61 -5.49 9.57 -10.99
CA LEU A 61 -4.41 10.56 -10.85
C LEU A 61 -3.48 10.18 -9.70
N GLN A 62 -4.03 9.77 -8.55
CA GLN A 62 -3.25 9.36 -7.39
C GLN A 62 -2.36 8.15 -7.70
N VAL A 63 -2.88 7.13 -8.38
CA VAL A 63 -2.09 5.97 -8.77
C VAL A 63 -1.01 6.37 -9.77
N VAL A 64 -1.32 7.22 -10.76
CA VAL A 64 -0.34 7.73 -11.72
C VAL A 64 0.77 8.53 -11.02
N ASP A 65 0.43 9.42 -10.08
CA ASP A 65 1.40 10.21 -9.31
C ASP A 65 2.32 9.32 -8.46
N ILE A 66 1.76 8.29 -7.79
CA ILE A 66 2.53 7.30 -7.03
C ILE A 66 3.53 6.58 -7.94
N LEU A 67 3.05 6.04 -9.07
CA LEU A 67 3.89 5.27 -9.99
C LEU A 67 4.94 6.14 -10.70
N SER A 68 4.66 7.44 -10.87
CA SER A 68 5.60 8.43 -11.43
C SER A 68 6.63 8.93 -10.42
N THR A 69 6.45 8.66 -9.12
CA THR A 69 7.32 9.20 -8.08
C THR A 69 8.70 8.53 -8.11
N VAL A 70 9.76 9.35 -8.22
CA VAL A 70 11.15 8.89 -8.32
C VAL A 70 11.56 7.95 -7.18
N GLY A 71 11.10 8.22 -5.95
CA GLY A 71 11.38 7.37 -4.79
C GLY A 71 10.84 5.94 -4.89
N ASN A 72 9.87 5.68 -5.77
CA ASN A 72 9.31 4.35 -6.03
C ASN A 72 9.99 3.64 -7.20
N ARG A 73 10.68 4.37 -8.08
CA ARG A 73 11.17 3.89 -9.38
C ARG A 73 12.00 2.62 -9.27
N THR A 74 12.95 2.56 -8.34
CA THR A 74 13.84 1.41 -8.15
C THR A 74 13.07 0.13 -7.80
N ALA A 75 12.08 0.23 -6.90
CA ALA A 75 11.26 -0.91 -6.52
C ALA A 75 10.32 -1.35 -7.66
N ILE A 76 9.74 -0.40 -8.42
CA ILE A 76 8.93 -0.71 -9.61
C ILE A 76 9.79 -1.44 -10.65
N GLN A 77 10.99 -0.93 -10.93
CA GLN A 77 11.91 -1.54 -11.88
C GLN A 77 12.30 -2.96 -11.46
N GLY A 78 12.61 -3.17 -10.18
CA GLY A 78 12.91 -4.51 -9.66
C GLY A 78 11.76 -5.51 -9.87
N GLU A 79 10.52 -5.10 -9.59
CA GLU A 79 9.35 -5.97 -9.85
C GLU A 79 9.04 -6.13 -11.34
N LEU A 80 9.27 -5.12 -12.18
CA LEU A 80 9.13 -5.23 -13.64
C LEU A 80 10.17 -6.19 -14.24
N SER A 81 11.42 -6.16 -13.74
CA SER A 81 12.45 -7.12 -14.12
C SER A 81 12.02 -8.55 -13.77
N LEU A 82 11.51 -8.78 -12.55
CA LEU A 82 10.95 -10.08 -12.16
C LEU A 82 9.74 -10.48 -13.02
N ALA A 83 8.89 -9.52 -13.37
CA ALA A 83 7.72 -9.77 -14.21
C ALA A 83 8.13 -10.19 -15.63
N ALA A 84 9.16 -9.56 -16.20
CA ALA A 84 9.69 -9.93 -17.50
C ALA A 84 10.25 -11.36 -17.53
N ASP A 85 10.98 -11.79 -16.49
CA ASP A 85 11.44 -13.18 -16.36
C ASP A 85 10.27 -14.16 -16.17
N PHE A 86 9.28 -13.78 -15.35
CA PHE A 86 8.10 -14.59 -15.06
C PHE A 86 7.22 -14.85 -16.28
N TYR A 87 6.93 -13.81 -17.07
CA TYR A 87 6.08 -13.93 -18.26
C TYR A 87 6.84 -14.36 -19.53
N LYS A 88 8.17 -14.48 -19.48
CA LYS A 88 9.03 -14.77 -20.65
C LYS A 88 8.56 -15.93 -21.52
N ASN A 89 8.00 -16.98 -20.90
CA ASN A 89 7.55 -18.20 -21.57
C ASN A 89 6.01 -18.29 -21.66
N ASP A 90 5.27 -17.25 -21.28
CA ASP A 90 3.80 -17.24 -21.26
C ASP A 90 3.21 -16.76 -22.60
N SER A 91 3.49 -17.51 -23.67
CA SER A 91 3.01 -17.19 -25.02
C SER A 91 1.49 -17.24 -25.12
N ASP A 92 0.87 -18.17 -24.40
CA ASP A 92 -0.55 -18.50 -24.53
C ASP A 92 -1.42 -17.88 -23.40
N GLY A 93 -0.81 -17.15 -22.46
CA GLY A 93 -1.51 -16.59 -21.31
C GLY A 93 -2.02 -17.67 -20.34
N LEU A 94 -1.37 -18.83 -20.32
CA LEU A 94 -1.76 -20.00 -19.53
C LEU A 94 -1.11 -20.01 -18.14
N LEU A 95 -0.07 -19.19 -17.93
CA LEU A 95 0.63 -19.12 -16.66
C LEU A 95 -0.30 -18.66 -15.53
N ILE A 96 -1.24 -17.75 -15.85
CA ILE A 96 -2.17 -17.18 -14.88
C ILE A 96 -3.61 -17.61 -15.22
N PRO A 97 -4.28 -18.36 -14.32
CA PRO A 97 -5.67 -18.75 -14.51
C PRO A 97 -6.59 -17.53 -14.62
N ARG A 98 -7.41 -17.50 -15.68
CA ARG A 98 -8.43 -16.45 -15.84
C ARG A 98 -9.51 -16.59 -14.76
N THR A 99 -9.85 -15.47 -14.13
CA THR A 99 -10.83 -15.38 -13.06
C THR A 99 -11.91 -14.37 -13.42
N GLU A 100 -13.17 -14.78 -13.31
CA GLU A 100 -14.32 -13.90 -13.56
C GLU A 100 -14.79 -13.22 -12.27
N LEU A 101 -15.25 -11.98 -12.40
CA LEU A 101 -15.99 -11.30 -11.34
C LEU A 101 -17.42 -11.85 -11.23
N PRO A 102 -18.03 -11.84 -10.02
CA PRO A 102 -19.39 -12.30 -9.84
C PRO A 102 -20.32 -11.33 -10.56
N GLU A 103 -21.34 -11.88 -11.20
CA GLU A 103 -22.46 -11.06 -11.66
C GLU A 103 -23.20 -10.51 -10.44
N LEU A 104 -22.98 -9.22 -10.19
CA LEU A 104 -23.71 -8.45 -9.20
C LEU A 104 -24.80 -7.68 -9.92
N ASN A 105 -26.04 -7.88 -9.49
CA ASN A 105 -27.16 -7.06 -9.91
C ASN A 105 -27.59 -6.21 -8.72
N ARG A 106 -27.13 -4.96 -8.70
CA ARG A 106 -27.46 -3.98 -7.66
C ARG A 106 -28.95 -3.61 -7.60
N TRP A 107 -29.70 -3.91 -8.67
CA TRP A 107 -31.13 -3.62 -8.79
C TRP A 107 -32.01 -4.70 -8.17
N LEU A 108 -31.42 -5.79 -7.66
CA LEU A 108 -32.13 -6.84 -6.94
C LEU A 108 -31.75 -6.77 -5.45
N ASP A 109 -32.74 -6.50 -4.58
CA ASP A 109 -32.60 -6.60 -3.14
C ASP A 109 -32.38 -8.06 -2.73
N ASN A 110 -31.11 -8.48 -2.72
CA ASN A 110 -30.75 -9.86 -2.48
C ASN A 110 -29.77 -9.98 -1.29
N PRO A 111 -30.19 -10.53 -0.14
CA PRO A 111 -29.29 -10.78 0.99
C PRO A 111 -28.12 -11.72 0.65
N SER A 112 -28.14 -12.43 -0.50
CA SER A 112 -26.99 -13.18 -1.02
C SER A 112 -25.88 -12.31 -1.64
N LEU A 113 -26.12 -11.01 -1.90
CA LEU A 113 -25.12 -10.09 -2.45
C LEU A 113 -23.91 -9.98 -1.52
N ALA A 114 -24.12 -9.88 -0.21
CA ALA A 114 -23.02 -9.83 0.76
C ALA A 114 -22.13 -11.09 0.71
N ALA A 115 -22.73 -12.27 0.54
CA ALA A 115 -21.99 -13.53 0.38
C ALA A 115 -21.22 -13.58 -0.96
N LYS A 116 -21.83 -13.12 -2.06
CA LYS A 116 -21.18 -13.02 -3.38
C LYS A 116 -20.03 -12.02 -3.42
N ARG A 117 -20.07 -10.99 -2.56
CA ARG A 117 -18.99 -10.00 -2.40
C ARG A 117 -17.78 -10.54 -1.65
N SER A 118 -17.91 -11.61 -0.86
CA SER A 118 -16.77 -12.23 -0.16
C SER A 118 -15.88 -13.02 -1.12
N ARG A 119 -14.55 -12.96 -0.95
CA ARG A 119 -13.55 -13.67 -1.78
C ARG A 119 -12.64 -14.52 -0.90
N SER A 120 -12.21 -15.67 -1.40
CA SER A 120 -11.33 -16.59 -0.66
C SER A 120 -9.83 -16.26 -0.81
N TRP A 121 -9.43 -15.45 -1.79
CA TRP A 121 -8.03 -15.19 -2.12
C TRP A 121 -7.39 -13.99 -1.41
N HIS A 122 -8.05 -13.39 -0.42
CA HIS A 122 -7.52 -12.25 0.37
C HIS A 122 -6.18 -12.55 1.09
N ARG A 123 -5.74 -13.81 1.13
CA ARG A 123 -4.48 -14.26 1.74
C ARG A 123 -3.46 -14.83 0.74
N HIS A 124 -3.71 -14.67 -0.56
CA HIS A 124 -2.80 -15.16 -1.60
C HIS A 124 -1.50 -14.34 -1.64
N PHE A 125 -0.39 -14.98 -1.97
CA PHE A 125 0.87 -14.27 -2.21
C PHE A 125 0.77 -13.53 -3.54
N THR A 126 0.62 -12.22 -3.49
CA THR A 126 0.65 -11.38 -4.69
C THR A 126 2.02 -11.46 -5.34
N GLU A 127 2.07 -11.70 -6.64
CA GLU A 127 3.31 -11.90 -7.41
C GLU A 127 4.22 -10.67 -7.30
N PHE A 128 3.64 -9.47 -7.41
CA PHE A 128 4.34 -8.17 -7.38
C PHE A 128 3.75 -7.28 -6.27
N PRO A 129 4.13 -7.53 -4.99
CA PRO A 129 3.49 -6.90 -3.84
C PRO A 129 3.71 -5.39 -3.72
N PHE A 130 4.83 -4.85 -4.21
CA PHE A 130 5.04 -3.40 -4.14
C PHE A 130 4.13 -2.66 -5.10
N ILE A 131 4.09 -3.03 -6.38
CA ILE A 131 3.20 -2.42 -7.37
C ILE A 131 1.73 -2.65 -6.97
N SER A 132 1.39 -3.81 -6.41
CA SER A 132 0.07 -4.07 -5.82
C SER A 132 -0.25 -3.15 -4.64
N THR A 133 0.74 -2.83 -3.79
CA THR A 133 0.59 -1.86 -2.69
C THR A 133 0.41 -0.44 -3.23
N CYS A 134 1.19 -0.02 -4.24
CA CYS A 134 1.03 1.26 -4.91
C CYS A 134 -0.40 1.44 -5.44
N LEU A 135 -0.94 0.39 -6.09
CA LEU A 135 -2.30 0.38 -6.61
C LEU A 135 -3.35 0.45 -5.48
N LEU A 136 -3.22 -0.42 -4.47
CA LEU A 136 -4.17 -0.47 -3.35
C LEU A 136 -4.22 0.85 -2.58
N VAL A 137 -3.07 1.43 -2.27
CA VAL A 137 -2.96 2.70 -1.53
C VAL A 137 -3.41 3.88 -2.39
N GLY A 138 -3.02 3.92 -3.66
CA GLY A 138 -3.42 5.00 -4.57
C GLY A 138 -4.92 5.04 -4.85
N VAL A 139 -5.59 3.88 -4.86
CA VAL A 139 -7.06 3.85 -4.93
C VAL A 139 -7.69 4.07 -3.54
N GLY A 140 -7.03 3.62 -2.47
CA GLY A 140 -7.60 3.51 -1.13
C GLY A 140 -7.52 4.77 -0.26
N TYR A 141 -6.63 5.70 -0.57
CA TYR A 141 -6.40 6.86 0.29
C TYR A 141 -6.18 8.14 -0.50
N ASP A 142 -7.06 9.11 -0.25
CA ASP A 142 -6.93 10.44 -0.78
C ASP A 142 -6.13 11.34 0.16
N GLN A 143 -4.90 11.66 -0.24
CA GLN A 143 -4.01 12.52 0.55
C GLN A 143 -4.49 13.97 0.66
N THR A 144 -5.33 14.44 -0.27
CA THR A 144 -5.73 15.85 -0.31
C THR A 144 -6.73 16.21 0.79
N ASN A 145 -7.63 15.28 1.09
CA ASN A 145 -8.71 15.45 2.06
C ASN A 145 -8.68 14.37 3.15
N GLY A 146 -7.80 13.38 3.08
CA GLY A 146 -7.76 12.25 4.01
C GLY A 146 -8.93 11.27 3.86
N CYS A 147 -9.70 11.36 2.76
CA CYS A 147 -10.81 10.46 2.48
C CYS A 147 -10.29 9.05 2.17
N LYS A 148 -11.11 8.07 2.52
CA LYS A 148 -10.77 6.66 2.38
C LYS A 148 -11.72 6.01 1.40
N ASN A 149 -11.14 5.12 0.62
CA ASN A 149 -11.86 4.16 -0.17
C ASN A 149 -11.46 2.77 0.36
N SER A 150 -12.28 1.76 0.14
CA SER A 150 -11.99 0.38 0.55
C SER A 150 -11.78 -0.50 -0.69
N PRO A 151 -10.74 -0.26 -1.51
CA PRO A 151 -10.37 -1.18 -2.56
C PRO A 151 -9.84 -2.47 -1.95
N ARG A 152 -9.83 -3.51 -2.75
CA ARG A 152 -9.23 -4.81 -2.42
C ARG A 152 -8.39 -5.29 -3.58
N THR A 153 -7.34 -6.05 -3.28
CA THR A 153 -6.56 -6.71 -4.33
C THR A 153 -7.38 -7.83 -4.98
N GLU A 154 -7.14 -8.03 -6.28
CA GLU A 154 -7.70 -9.12 -7.07
C GLU A 154 -6.56 -9.88 -7.77
N LEU A 155 -6.86 -11.08 -8.28
CA LEU A 155 -5.86 -11.90 -8.97
C LEU A 155 -5.45 -11.26 -10.30
N LEU A 156 -4.19 -11.43 -10.73
CA LEU A 156 -3.69 -10.91 -12.01
C LEU A 156 -4.53 -11.38 -13.22
N GLY A 157 -5.08 -12.59 -13.15
CA GLY A 157 -5.93 -13.18 -14.18
C GLY A 157 -7.38 -12.67 -14.19
N THR A 158 -7.72 -11.66 -13.39
CA THR A 158 -9.10 -11.13 -13.34
C THR A 158 -9.48 -10.47 -14.66
N VAL A 159 -10.51 -10.99 -15.32
CA VAL A 159 -10.96 -10.53 -16.65
C VAL A 159 -12.05 -9.47 -16.52
N TYR A 160 -11.99 -8.44 -17.37
CA TYR A 160 -13.06 -7.46 -17.56
C TYR A 160 -14.06 -7.93 -18.63
N ARG A 161 -15.35 -7.75 -18.34
CA ARG A 161 -16.47 -8.10 -19.21
C ARG A 161 -17.31 -6.86 -19.51
N ASP A 162 -17.45 -6.56 -20.80
CA ASP A 162 -18.12 -5.34 -21.29
C ASP A 162 -19.66 -5.44 -21.29
N ASP A 163 -20.22 -6.62 -21.03
CA ASP A 163 -21.64 -6.84 -20.74
C ASP A 163 -21.98 -6.69 -19.25
N SER A 164 -21.01 -6.36 -18.40
CA SER A 164 -21.26 -6.14 -16.98
C SER A 164 -22.06 -4.87 -16.73
N ILE A 165 -23.17 -4.99 -15.99
CA ILE A 165 -23.98 -3.86 -15.50
C ILE A 165 -23.41 -3.20 -14.23
N GLU A 166 -22.34 -3.75 -13.65
CA GLU A 166 -21.77 -3.31 -12.37
C GLU A 166 -20.39 -2.69 -12.56
N TYR A 167 -19.56 -3.28 -13.41
CA TYR A 167 -18.13 -3.00 -13.44
C TYR A 167 -17.70 -2.11 -14.61
N GLY A 168 -16.95 -1.05 -14.28
CA GLY A 168 -16.06 -0.36 -15.19
C GLY A 168 -14.62 -0.82 -14.98
N MET A 169 -13.69 -0.34 -15.81
CA MET A 169 -12.27 -0.53 -15.57
C MET A 169 -11.44 0.74 -15.80
N VAL A 170 -10.33 0.84 -15.10
CA VAL A 170 -9.26 1.81 -15.30
C VAL A 170 -7.99 1.02 -15.61
N VAL A 171 -7.26 1.43 -16.63
CA VAL A 171 -6.02 0.76 -17.06
C VAL A 171 -4.88 1.77 -16.99
N ILE A 172 -3.81 1.40 -16.30
CA ILE A 172 -2.60 2.20 -16.12
C ILE A 172 -1.43 1.40 -16.68
N ASP A 173 -0.78 1.94 -17.71
CA ASP A 173 0.33 1.29 -18.39
C ASP A 173 1.65 1.91 -17.93
N ILE A 174 2.49 1.07 -17.30
CA ILE A 174 3.80 1.41 -16.76
C ILE A 174 4.95 0.78 -17.56
N SER A 175 4.70 0.42 -18.83
CA SER A 175 5.76 -0.09 -19.72
C SER A 175 6.91 0.90 -19.90
N ASP A 176 6.60 2.20 -19.80
CA ASP A 176 7.58 3.28 -19.74
C ASP A 176 7.31 4.11 -18.47
N LEU A 177 8.26 4.12 -17.54
CA LEU A 177 8.13 4.84 -16.28
C LEU A 177 8.31 6.35 -16.43
N ASP A 178 8.89 6.82 -17.54
CA ASP A 178 8.99 8.24 -17.86
C ASP A 178 7.71 8.75 -18.54
N GLU A 179 6.91 7.85 -19.13
CA GLU A 179 5.67 8.17 -19.83
C GLU A 179 4.53 7.20 -19.44
N ILE A 180 4.06 7.30 -18.19
CA ILE A 180 2.93 6.52 -17.69
C ILE A 180 1.64 6.93 -18.41
N ARG A 181 0.91 5.94 -18.93
CA ARG A 181 -0.35 6.12 -19.66
C ARG A 181 -1.54 5.65 -18.84
N TYR A 182 -2.71 6.23 -19.08
CA TYR A 182 -3.95 5.81 -18.40
C TYR A 182 -5.14 5.69 -19.37
N GLY A 183 -6.23 5.07 -18.94
CA GLY A 183 -7.48 5.06 -19.68
C GLY A 183 -8.64 4.55 -18.83
N ILE A 184 -9.82 5.14 -19.03
CA ILE A 184 -11.03 4.78 -18.29
C ILE A 184 -12.01 4.12 -19.27
N VAL A 185 -12.55 2.97 -18.91
CA VAL A 185 -13.58 2.26 -19.67
C VAL A 185 -14.80 2.05 -18.77
N GLY A 186 -15.95 2.43 -19.29
CA GLY A 186 -17.22 2.25 -18.62
C GLY A 186 -18.35 2.43 -19.62
N PHE A 187 -19.43 1.71 -19.38
CA PHE A 187 -20.62 1.73 -20.22
C PHE A 187 -21.85 2.16 -19.41
N MET A 188 -22.72 2.95 -20.04
CA MET A 188 -24.01 3.33 -19.48
C MET A 188 -24.92 2.10 -19.37
N VAL A 189 -25.61 2.00 -18.24
CA VAL A 189 -26.63 1.00 -17.98
C VAL A 189 -27.98 1.71 -17.93
N ARG A 190 -28.93 1.27 -18.77
CA ARG A 190 -30.29 1.82 -18.84
C ARG A 190 -31.28 0.78 -18.38
N GLN A 191 -32.34 1.22 -17.69
CA GLN A 191 -33.45 0.32 -17.40
C GLN A 191 -34.44 0.34 -18.55
N MET A 192 -34.72 -0.85 -19.08
CA MET A 192 -35.57 -1.04 -20.24
C MET A 192 -36.77 -1.90 -19.87
N VAL A 193 -37.94 -1.53 -20.36
CA VAL A 193 -39.20 -2.23 -20.14
C VAL A 193 -39.70 -2.76 -21.49
N GLU A 194 -40.07 -4.04 -21.52
CA GLU A 194 -40.73 -4.63 -22.69
C GLU A 194 -42.23 -4.35 -22.61
N THR A 195 -42.73 -3.47 -23.48
CA THR A 195 -44.15 -3.09 -23.52
C THR A 195 -44.79 -3.52 -24.84
N PRO A 196 -46.04 -4.06 -24.83
CA PRO A 196 -46.85 -4.19 -26.05
C PRO A 196 -47.11 -2.81 -26.67
N ASP A 197 -47.18 -2.72 -28.00
CA ASP A 197 -47.27 -1.43 -28.72
C ASP A 197 -48.41 -0.48 -28.28
N ASP A 198 -49.50 -1.03 -27.72
CA ASP A 198 -50.76 -0.32 -27.41
C ASP A 198 -50.94 0.05 -25.93
N LEU A 199 -49.95 -0.18 -25.05
CA LEU A 199 -50.08 0.06 -23.60
C LEU A 199 -49.22 1.23 -23.11
N ASP A 200 -49.72 1.89 -22.07
CA ASP A 200 -49.12 3.07 -21.44
C ASP A 200 -47.81 2.67 -20.72
N PRO A 201 -46.65 3.27 -21.06
CA PRO A 201 -45.37 2.97 -20.40
C PRO A 201 -45.33 3.34 -18.92
N ASP A 202 -46.33 4.04 -18.39
CA ASP A 202 -46.47 4.40 -16.97
C ASP A 202 -47.18 3.31 -16.13
N ASP A 203 -47.45 2.13 -16.71
CA ASP A 203 -47.99 0.99 -15.95
C ASP A 203 -46.87 0.31 -15.13
N ASP A 204 -46.89 0.52 -13.81
CA ASP A 204 -45.95 -0.05 -12.82
C ASP A 204 -45.93 -1.60 -12.77
N SER A 205 -46.73 -2.29 -13.59
CA SER A 205 -46.81 -3.75 -13.60
C SER A 205 -45.68 -4.47 -14.36
N TYR A 206 -44.80 -3.74 -15.06
CA TYR A 206 -43.71 -4.33 -15.83
C TYR A 206 -42.36 -4.33 -15.10
N GLU A 207 -41.64 -5.45 -15.19
CA GLU A 207 -40.32 -5.62 -14.61
C GLU A 207 -39.24 -4.99 -15.52
N ALA A 208 -38.57 -3.95 -15.00
CA ALA A 208 -37.50 -3.26 -15.74
C ALA A 208 -36.20 -4.08 -15.72
N VAL A 209 -35.58 -4.23 -16.89
CA VAL A 209 -34.35 -5.00 -17.07
C VAL A 209 -33.18 -4.04 -17.35
N PRO A 210 -32.06 -4.14 -16.61
CA PRO A 210 -30.87 -3.34 -16.91
C PRO A 210 -30.20 -3.83 -18.20
N ILE A 211 -30.00 -2.92 -19.16
CA ILE A 211 -29.32 -3.17 -20.43
C ILE A 211 -28.11 -2.24 -20.55
N VAL A 212 -26.95 -2.81 -20.86
CA VAL A 212 -25.73 -2.07 -21.15
C VAL A 212 -25.82 -1.44 -22.54
N GLU A 213 -25.33 -0.22 -22.69
CA GLU A 213 -25.38 0.51 -23.96
C GLU A 213 -24.61 -0.20 -25.11
N GLU A 214 -25.04 0.07 -26.34
CA GLU A 214 -24.35 -0.34 -27.57
C GLU A 214 -24.14 0.89 -28.48
N PRO A 215 -22.99 1.00 -29.20
CA PRO A 215 -21.92 0.01 -29.32
C PRO A 215 -20.87 0.04 -28.18
N ARG A 216 -20.42 -1.15 -27.75
CA ARG A 216 -19.33 -1.32 -26.75
C ARG A 216 -17.92 -1.23 -27.35
N SER A 217 -17.49 -0.02 -27.69
CA SER A 217 -16.16 0.23 -28.26
C SER A 217 -15.03 -0.05 -27.26
N ARG A 218 -13.94 -0.68 -27.73
CA ARG A 218 -12.68 -0.88 -26.97
C ARG A 218 -11.80 0.38 -26.86
N LYS A 219 -12.36 1.57 -27.09
CA LYS A 219 -11.61 2.83 -26.98
C LYS A 219 -11.57 3.28 -25.51
N PRO A 220 -10.39 3.43 -24.89
CA PRO A 220 -10.29 4.03 -23.56
C PRO A 220 -10.68 5.52 -23.64
N LEU A 221 -11.40 5.98 -22.63
CA LEU A 221 -11.80 7.37 -22.46
C LEU A 221 -10.72 8.13 -21.67
N SER A 222 -10.52 9.40 -22.02
CA SER A 222 -9.84 10.37 -21.15
C SER A 222 -10.67 10.74 -19.93
N ALA A 223 -10.07 11.37 -18.93
CA ALA A 223 -10.81 11.87 -17.76
C ALA A 223 -11.93 12.84 -18.17
N ASN A 224 -11.64 13.74 -19.12
CA ASN A 224 -12.62 14.67 -19.67
C ASN A 224 -13.76 13.95 -20.42
N GLU A 225 -13.42 12.99 -21.29
CA GLU A 225 -14.42 12.18 -22.02
C GLU A 225 -15.32 11.38 -21.04
N TYR A 226 -14.73 10.78 -20.00
CA TYR A 226 -15.45 10.06 -18.96
C TYR A 226 -16.43 10.97 -18.19
N MET A 227 -15.96 12.11 -17.70
CA MET A 227 -16.78 13.04 -16.93
C MET A 227 -17.90 13.66 -17.79
N SER A 228 -17.62 13.95 -19.06
CA SER A 228 -18.62 14.41 -20.02
C SER A 228 -19.70 13.36 -20.29
N ARG A 229 -19.32 12.07 -20.31
CA ARG A 229 -20.24 10.96 -20.55
C ARG A 229 -21.18 10.74 -19.37
N PHE A 230 -20.65 10.62 -18.16
CA PHE A 230 -21.43 10.17 -16.99
C PHE A 230 -21.97 11.32 -16.12
N HIS A 231 -21.39 12.52 -16.19
CA HIS A 231 -21.79 13.65 -15.35
C HIS A 231 -21.89 14.99 -16.13
N PRO A 232 -22.63 15.05 -17.25
CA PRO A 232 -22.71 16.24 -18.11
C PRO A 232 -23.29 17.47 -17.39
N ASN A 233 -24.23 17.26 -16.45
CA ASN A 233 -24.89 18.34 -15.71
C ASN A 233 -24.04 18.94 -14.58
N ARG A 234 -22.93 18.28 -14.18
CA ARG A 234 -21.99 18.78 -13.17
C ARG A 234 -20.74 19.43 -13.78
N PHE A 235 -20.63 19.39 -15.11
CA PHE A 235 -19.51 19.96 -15.88
C PHE A 235 -19.55 21.50 -15.96
N GLY A 236 -20.68 22.11 -15.59
CA GLY A 236 -20.92 23.55 -15.68
C GLY A 236 -20.32 24.42 -14.56
N ASP A 237 -19.67 23.84 -13.56
CA ASP A 237 -18.93 24.59 -12.53
C ASP A 237 -17.41 24.46 -12.77
N PRO A 238 -16.77 25.47 -13.40
CA PRO A 238 -15.34 25.45 -13.77
C PRO A 238 -14.39 25.28 -12.58
N TYR A 239 -14.88 25.50 -11.35
CA TYR A 239 -14.06 25.54 -10.13
C TYR A 239 -14.10 24.24 -9.32
N ALA A 240 -15.06 23.33 -9.57
CA ALA A 240 -15.23 22.16 -8.70
C ALA A 240 -14.31 20.97 -9.05
N PHE A 241 -13.90 20.83 -10.31
CA PHE A 241 -13.28 19.60 -10.82
C PHE A 241 -12.07 19.79 -11.76
N GLY A 242 -11.72 21.04 -12.06
CA GLY A 242 -10.78 21.37 -13.13
C GLY A 242 -9.37 20.82 -12.92
N ASP A 243 -8.82 20.89 -11.71
CA ASP A 243 -7.40 20.54 -11.47
C ASP A 243 -7.10 19.07 -11.77
N VAL A 244 -7.92 18.15 -11.25
CA VAL A 244 -7.74 16.69 -11.41
C VAL A 244 -7.83 16.28 -12.87
N VAL A 245 -8.86 16.76 -13.56
CA VAL A 245 -9.08 16.44 -14.98
C VAL A 245 -7.95 17.03 -15.81
N ASN A 246 -7.58 18.29 -15.60
CA ASN A 246 -6.52 18.95 -16.36
C ASN A 246 -5.17 18.22 -16.20
N ARG A 247 -4.81 17.82 -14.98
CA ARG A 247 -3.57 17.07 -14.71
C ARG A 247 -3.56 15.70 -15.36
N LEU A 248 -4.71 15.03 -15.48
CA LEU A 248 -4.83 13.78 -16.22
C LEU A 248 -4.83 13.98 -17.74
N GLU A 249 -5.37 15.07 -18.26
CA GLU A 249 -5.31 15.37 -19.70
C GLU A 249 -3.88 15.65 -20.19
N GLU A 250 -2.97 16.02 -19.29
CA GLU A 250 -1.52 16.09 -19.58
C GLU A 250 -0.87 14.70 -19.72
N LYS A 251 -1.55 13.63 -19.31
CA LYS A 251 -1.05 12.26 -19.38
C LYS A 251 -1.53 11.56 -20.66
N PRO A 252 -0.68 10.78 -21.32
CA PRO A 252 -1.06 10.08 -22.54
C PRO A 252 -2.05 8.94 -22.25
N LEU A 253 -2.91 8.65 -23.24
CA LEU A 253 -3.87 7.55 -23.12
C LEU A 253 -3.23 6.19 -23.46
N VAL A 254 -3.74 5.13 -22.82
CA VAL A 254 -3.35 3.75 -23.15
C VAL A 254 -3.77 3.38 -24.56
N THR A 255 -2.99 2.49 -25.18
CA THR A 255 -3.32 1.89 -26.47
C THR A 255 -4.26 0.70 -26.27
N VAL A 256 -5.03 0.33 -27.30
CA VAL A 256 -5.94 -0.83 -27.23
C VAL A 256 -5.20 -2.12 -26.88
N SER A 257 -3.97 -2.28 -27.37
CA SER A 257 -3.13 -3.45 -27.08
C SER A 257 -2.78 -3.63 -25.60
N ALA A 258 -2.80 -2.55 -24.82
CA ALA A 258 -2.59 -2.64 -23.36
C ALA A 258 -3.72 -3.43 -22.66
N MET A 259 -4.89 -3.54 -23.30
CA MET A 259 -6.08 -4.17 -22.76
C MET A 259 -6.31 -5.60 -23.27
N ASP A 260 -5.52 -6.10 -24.22
CA ASP A 260 -5.81 -7.35 -24.93
C ASP A 260 -5.82 -8.58 -24.02
N PHE A 261 -4.99 -8.59 -22.97
CA PHE A 261 -4.98 -9.67 -21.99
C PHE A 261 -6.16 -9.61 -21.02
N ILE A 262 -6.44 -8.43 -20.48
CA ILE A 262 -7.44 -8.21 -19.40
C ILE A 262 -8.87 -8.09 -19.92
N TRP A 263 -9.03 -7.66 -21.18
CA TRP A 263 -10.29 -7.61 -21.90
C TRP A 263 -10.04 -8.27 -23.27
N PRO A 264 -10.20 -9.59 -23.41
CA PRO A 264 -10.01 -10.27 -24.69
C PRO A 264 -11.15 -9.94 -25.66
N SER A 265 -10.85 -9.79 -26.96
CA SER A 265 -11.89 -9.59 -27.98
C SER A 265 -12.69 -10.89 -28.20
N ASN A 266 -14.02 -10.81 -28.25
CA ASN A 266 -14.89 -11.97 -28.54
C ASN A 266 -14.66 -12.57 -29.95
N ALA A 267 -13.97 -11.84 -30.83
CA ALA A 267 -13.54 -12.29 -32.14
C ALA A 267 -12.04 -12.61 -32.12
N GLY A 268 -11.69 -13.86 -31.83
CA GLY A 268 -10.37 -14.41 -32.18
C GLY A 268 -9.60 -15.10 -31.07
N ILE A 269 -10.01 -16.33 -30.74
CA ILE A 269 -9.03 -17.41 -30.58
C ILE A 269 -8.52 -17.70 -32.00
N ALA A 270 -7.62 -16.86 -32.50
CA ALA A 270 -6.93 -17.09 -33.75
C ALA A 270 -5.48 -16.64 -33.54
N ALA A 271 -4.62 -17.65 -33.42
CA ALA A 271 -3.18 -17.50 -33.32
C ALA A 271 -2.65 -16.44 -34.30
N THR A 272 -2.12 -15.34 -33.77
CA THR A 272 -1.21 -14.48 -34.50
C THR A 272 0.19 -15.07 -34.39
N THR A 273 0.39 -16.18 -35.10
CA THR A 273 1.73 -16.61 -35.51
C THR A 273 2.11 -15.79 -36.73
N ASN A 274 3.00 -14.80 -36.60
CA ASN A 274 3.74 -14.22 -37.72
C ASN A 274 5.09 -13.76 -37.19
N GLN A 275 6.15 -14.52 -37.49
CA GLN A 275 7.08 -14.36 -38.63
C GLN A 275 8.41 -13.81 -38.09
N ILE A 276 9.27 -14.79 -37.78
CA ILE A 276 10.69 -14.61 -37.51
C ILE A 276 11.30 -14.01 -38.78
N HIS A 277 11.69 -12.75 -38.70
CA HIS A 277 12.64 -12.17 -39.63
C HIS A 277 14.06 -12.51 -39.14
N GLU A 278 14.66 -13.53 -39.75
CA GLU A 278 16.11 -13.73 -39.71
C GLU A 278 16.79 -12.60 -40.47
N GLY A 279 17.42 -11.70 -39.71
CA GLY A 279 18.21 -10.58 -40.22
C GLY A 279 19.66 -10.65 -39.75
N SER A 280 20.55 -10.92 -40.71
CA SER A 280 21.96 -10.49 -40.75
C SER A 280 22.92 -10.97 -39.66
N SER A 281 23.51 -12.14 -39.92
CA SER A 281 24.67 -12.74 -39.25
C SER A 281 25.99 -12.03 -39.58
N THR A 282 26.29 -10.95 -38.84
CA THR A 282 27.66 -10.40 -38.67
C THR A 282 27.97 -9.94 -37.24
N SER A 283 26.98 -9.67 -36.38
CA SER A 283 27.19 -9.37 -34.93
C SER A 283 27.42 -10.62 -34.07
N ALA A 284 26.86 -11.78 -34.45
CA ALA A 284 26.89 -13.00 -33.65
C ALA A 284 28.28 -13.64 -33.46
N VAL A 285 29.23 -13.36 -34.37
CA VAL A 285 30.60 -13.90 -34.28
C VAL A 285 31.43 -13.14 -33.24
N HIS A 286 31.27 -11.82 -33.16
CA HIS A 286 31.98 -10.98 -32.18
C HIS A 286 31.46 -11.22 -30.75
N ASP A 287 30.15 -11.42 -30.58
CA ASP A 287 29.58 -11.78 -29.28
C ASP A 287 30.05 -13.16 -28.80
N HIS A 288 30.30 -14.12 -29.71
CA HIS A 288 30.78 -15.44 -29.34
C HIS A 288 32.22 -15.40 -28.79
N ASP A 289 33.12 -14.64 -29.45
CA ASP A 289 34.51 -14.48 -29.00
C ASP A 289 34.60 -13.79 -27.63
N ILE A 290 33.76 -12.78 -27.39
CA ILE A 290 33.67 -12.06 -26.10
C ILE A 290 33.17 -13.01 -24.99
N ARG A 291 32.11 -13.78 -25.27
CA ARG A 291 31.58 -14.78 -24.32
C ARG A 291 32.62 -15.85 -23.97
N GLN A 292 33.37 -16.33 -24.97
CA GLN A 292 34.44 -17.30 -24.75
C GLN A 292 35.59 -16.72 -23.91
N GLN A 293 35.95 -15.44 -24.09
CA GLN A 293 36.93 -14.76 -23.25
C GLN A 293 36.46 -14.61 -21.79
N ILE A 294 35.19 -14.25 -21.59
CA ILE A 294 34.59 -14.15 -20.25
C ILE A 294 34.57 -15.53 -19.57
N ASP A 295 34.22 -16.58 -20.30
CA ASP A 295 34.22 -17.95 -19.78
C ASP A 295 35.62 -18.43 -19.42
N ASN A 296 36.63 -18.07 -20.21
CA ASN A 296 38.02 -18.36 -19.91
C ASN A 296 38.51 -17.62 -18.64
N PHE A 297 38.08 -16.36 -18.44
CA PHE A 297 38.39 -15.59 -17.22
C PHE A 297 37.76 -16.25 -15.99
N LEU A 298 36.49 -16.65 -16.07
CA LEU A 298 35.81 -17.35 -14.99
C LEU A 298 36.48 -18.69 -14.65
N CYS A 299 37.06 -19.39 -15.62
CA CYS A 299 37.75 -20.65 -15.39
C CYS A 299 39.18 -20.52 -14.82
N THR A 300 39.84 -19.36 -14.97
CA THR A 300 41.29 -19.25 -14.70
C THR A 300 41.67 -18.84 -13.28
N ASN A 301 40.75 -18.31 -12.45
CA ASN A 301 40.97 -17.92 -11.04
C ASN A 301 42.19 -16.99 -10.75
N ILE A 302 42.93 -16.58 -11.77
CA ILE A 302 44.13 -15.75 -11.69
C ILE A 302 43.74 -14.38 -12.25
N TYR A 303 43.80 -13.37 -11.37
CA TYR A 303 43.61 -11.98 -11.75
C TYR A 303 44.75 -11.54 -12.67
N ASP A 304 44.43 -11.29 -13.94
CA ASP A 304 45.34 -10.66 -14.89
C ASP A 304 44.74 -9.32 -15.36
N ALA A 305 45.31 -8.22 -14.89
CA ALA A 305 44.90 -6.86 -15.25
C ALA A 305 44.99 -6.61 -16.78
N SER A 306 45.86 -7.35 -17.50
CA SER A 306 45.99 -7.21 -18.94
C SER A 306 44.82 -7.83 -19.73
N LEU A 307 44.06 -8.76 -19.14
CA LEU A 307 42.81 -9.29 -19.72
C LEU A 307 41.66 -8.27 -19.62
N LEU A 308 41.68 -7.42 -18.59
CA LEU A 308 40.70 -6.35 -18.38
C LEU A 308 40.90 -5.20 -19.35
N ASP A 309 42.15 -4.85 -19.69
CA ASP A 309 42.46 -3.82 -20.68
C ASP A 309 41.87 -4.14 -22.06
N ASN A 310 41.84 -5.43 -22.45
CA ASN A 310 41.19 -5.88 -23.69
C ASN A 310 39.66 -5.79 -23.63
N LEU A 311 39.05 -6.03 -22.46
CA LEU A 311 37.61 -5.91 -22.27
C LEU A 311 37.17 -4.43 -22.30
N HIS A 312 37.91 -3.53 -21.65
CA HIS A 312 37.62 -2.09 -21.64
C HIS A 312 37.65 -1.43 -23.02
N ALA A 313 38.31 -2.04 -24.02
CA ALA A 313 38.35 -1.55 -25.39
C ALA A 313 37.07 -1.87 -26.21
N LEU A 314 36.15 -2.68 -25.69
CA LEU A 314 34.94 -3.11 -26.41
C LEU A 314 33.80 -2.09 -26.28
N PRO A 315 33.17 -1.66 -27.40
CA PRO A 315 31.94 -0.87 -27.34
C PRO A 315 30.81 -1.70 -26.74
N ASN A 316 29.98 -1.09 -25.89
CA ASN A 316 28.85 -1.73 -25.20
C ASN A 316 29.23 -2.92 -24.30
N LEU A 317 30.49 -3.01 -23.85
CA LEU A 317 30.99 -4.06 -22.97
C LEU A 317 30.05 -4.34 -21.78
N GLN A 318 29.56 -3.29 -21.13
CA GLN A 318 28.74 -3.43 -19.93
C GLN A 318 27.42 -4.17 -20.21
N ASP A 319 26.76 -3.89 -21.33
CA ASP A 319 25.48 -4.53 -21.67
C ASP A 319 25.69 -6.00 -22.06
N ILE A 320 26.76 -6.28 -22.80
CA ILE A 320 27.16 -7.65 -23.15
C ILE A 320 27.50 -8.44 -21.87
N LEU A 321 28.27 -7.85 -20.95
CA LEU A 321 28.60 -8.47 -19.67
C LEU A 321 27.36 -8.73 -18.83
N ARG A 322 26.43 -7.78 -18.71
CA ARG A 322 25.18 -7.98 -17.95
C ARG A 322 24.37 -9.15 -18.51
N CYS A 323 24.18 -9.21 -19.83
CA CYS A 323 23.45 -10.30 -20.49
C CYS A 323 24.13 -11.66 -20.30
N HIS A 324 25.46 -11.70 -20.41
CA HIS A 324 26.22 -12.94 -20.24
C HIS A 324 26.25 -13.42 -18.79
N LEU A 325 26.50 -12.50 -17.83
CA LEU A 325 26.48 -12.81 -16.40
C LEU A 325 25.10 -13.27 -15.95
N HIS A 326 24.02 -12.67 -16.46
CA HIS A 326 22.66 -13.16 -16.23
C HIS A 326 22.49 -14.61 -16.69
N THR A 327 22.84 -14.91 -17.94
CA THR A 327 22.71 -16.27 -18.50
C THR A 327 23.54 -17.28 -17.71
N ARG A 328 24.77 -16.91 -17.35
CA ARG A 328 25.69 -17.78 -16.62
C ARG A 328 25.29 -17.96 -15.17
N SER A 329 24.61 -16.98 -14.56
CA SER A 329 24.06 -17.09 -13.20
C SER A 329 23.08 -18.27 -13.06
N GLU A 330 22.40 -18.66 -14.15
CA GLU A 330 21.51 -19.81 -14.17
C GLU A 330 22.25 -21.18 -14.19
N GLU A 331 23.56 -21.19 -14.40
CA GLU A 331 24.36 -22.42 -14.47
C GLU A 331 24.78 -22.91 -13.06
N PRO A 332 24.69 -24.22 -12.77
CA PRO A 332 24.90 -24.78 -11.43
C PRO A 332 26.34 -24.70 -10.87
N ASN A 333 27.33 -24.27 -11.67
CA ASN A 333 28.75 -24.24 -11.29
C ASN A 333 29.30 -22.82 -11.02
N THR A 334 28.44 -21.80 -10.93
CA THR A 334 28.87 -20.41 -10.66
C THR A 334 29.55 -20.21 -9.30
N SER A 335 29.35 -21.13 -8.35
CA SER A 335 29.91 -21.04 -7.00
C SER A 335 31.42 -21.29 -6.92
N SER A 336 32.04 -21.95 -7.88
CA SER A 336 33.48 -22.31 -7.80
C SER A 336 34.43 -21.13 -8.02
N HIS A 337 33.93 -20.00 -8.53
CA HIS A 337 34.73 -18.83 -8.93
C HIS A 337 34.13 -17.50 -8.45
N ALA A 338 33.60 -17.49 -7.21
CA ALA A 338 32.87 -16.35 -6.64
C ALA A 338 33.61 -15.00 -6.75
N SER A 339 34.92 -14.96 -6.47
CA SER A 339 35.72 -13.73 -6.55
C SER A 339 35.83 -13.18 -7.97
N ALA A 340 36.12 -14.03 -8.96
CA ALA A 340 36.20 -13.63 -10.36
C ALA A 340 34.83 -13.17 -10.90
N PHE A 341 33.76 -13.87 -10.51
CA PHE A 341 32.39 -13.48 -10.85
C PHE A 341 32.04 -12.11 -10.25
N GLY A 342 32.38 -11.86 -8.99
CA GLY A 342 32.19 -10.57 -8.32
C GLY A 342 32.95 -9.43 -9.00
N GLN A 343 34.18 -9.65 -9.45
CA GLN A 343 34.95 -8.64 -10.18
C GLN A 343 34.31 -8.29 -11.54
N LEU A 344 33.84 -9.29 -12.28
CA LEU A 344 33.12 -9.05 -13.54
C LEU A 344 31.81 -8.30 -13.32
N LEU A 345 31.08 -8.60 -12.23
CA LEU A 345 29.91 -7.82 -11.83
C LEU A 345 30.26 -6.36 -11.58
N ALA A 346 31.35 -6.09 -10.88
CA ALA A 346 31.79 -4.72 -10.61
C ALA A 346 32.06 -3.92 -11.91
N ILE A 347 32.66 -4.57 -12.91
CA ILE A 347 32.90 -3.95 -14.23
C ILE A 347 31.60 -3.73 -14.99
N ALA A 348 30.72 -4.75 -14.99
CA ALA A 348 29.42 -4.70 -15.66
C ALA A 348 28.54 -3.56 -15.13
N PHE A 349 28.65 -3.22 -13.84
CA PHE A 349 27.89 -2.16 -13.19
C PHE A 349 28.75 -0.93 -12.84
N SER A 350 29.93 -0.79 -13.43
CA SER A 350 30.82 0.34 -13.15
C SER A 350 30.14 1.68 -13.44
N LYS A 351 30.29 2.64 -12.51
CA LYS A 351 29.69 4.01 -12.53
C LYS A 351 28.16 4.05 -12.45
N GLN A 352 27.50 2.92 -12.22
CA GLN A 352 26.05 2.91 -12.00
C GLN A 352 25.74 3.38 -10.58
N GLN A 353 24.72 4.23 -10.44
CA GLN A 353 24.20 4.64 -9.13
C GLN A 353 23.35 3.54 -8.49
N HIS A 354 22.75 2.68 -9.30
CA HIS A 354 21.92 1.57 -8.88
C HIS A 354 22.47 0.23 -9.41
N LEU A 355 22.60 -0.75 -8.52
CA LEU A 355 23.01 -2.11 -8.84
C LEU A 355 21.77 -3.00 -8.92
N ASP A 356 21.18 -3.13 -10.11
CA ASP A 356 20.05 -4.05 -10.35
C ASP A 356 20.56 -5.48 -10.59
N TRP A 357 20.60 -6.25 -9.50
CA TRP A 357 21.06 -7.64 -9.48
C TRP A 357 19.92 -8.62 -9.23
N VAL A 358 18.67 -8.19 -9.43
CA VAL A 358 17.47 -8.99 -9.13
C VAL A 358 17.42 -10.26 -9.97
N LEU A 359 17.85 -10.19 -11.23
CA LEU A 359 17.81 -11.34 -12.14
C LEU A 359 19.02 -12.28 -12.03
N LEU A 360 20.00 -11.98 -11.17
CA LEU A 360 21.16 -12.86 -10.99
C LEU A 360 20.77 -14.06 -10.11
N LYS A 361 20.59 -15.22 -10.74
CA LYS A 361 20.27 -16.47 -10.06
C LYS A 361 21.56 -17.06 -9.47
N GLY A 362 21.50 -17.65 -8.27
CA GLY A 362 22.67 -18.31 -7.67
C GLY A 362 23.83 -17.39 -7.24
N LEU A 363 23.58 -16.10 -7.00
CA LEU A 363 24.61 -15.17 -6.54
C LEU A 363 25.11 -15.56 -5.14
N THR A 364 26.42 -15.81 -4.98
CA THR A 364 27.00 -16.14 -3.67
C THR A 364 27.31 -14.88 -2.86
N THR A 365 27.24 -14.98 -1.51
CA THR A 365 27.62 -13.87 -0.63
C THR A 365 29.10 -13.46 -0.79
N ASP A 366 29.96 -14.39 -1.16
CA ASP A 366 31.39 -14.12 -1.42
C ASP A 366 31.58 -13.33 -2.72
N ALA A 367 30.80 -13.64 -3.77
CA ALA A 367 30.82 -12.87 -5.01
C ALA A 367 30.26 -11.46 -4.80
N LEU A 368 29.20 -11.34 -4.01
CA LEU A 368 28.64 -10.05 -3.59
C LEU A 368 29.70 -9.20 -2.85
N ALA A 369 30.38 -9.78 -1.86
CA ALA A 369 31.43 -9.11 -1.11
C ALA A 369 32.59 -8.69 -2.01
N ALA A 370 33.04 -9.57 -2.91
CA ALA A 370 34.11 -9.29 -3.85
C ALA A 370 33.77 -8.14 -4.80
N ALA A 371 32.52 -8.05 -5.28
CA ALA A 371 32.05 -6.97 -6.14
C ALA A 371 31.97 -5.63 -5.38
N ILE A 372 31.35 -5.63 -4.19
CA ILE A 372 31.08 -4.40 -3.42
C ILE A 372 32.37 -3.72 -2.94
N GLN A 373 33.44 -4.47 -2.72
CA GLN A 373 34.73 -3.93 -2.26
C GLN A 373 35.54 -3.26 -3.36
N THR A 374 35.17 -3.41 -4.64
CA THR A 374 35.96 -2.83 -5.72
C THR A 374 35.70 -1.33 -5.89
N LYS A 375 36.63 -0.64 -6.55
CA LYS A 375 36.50 0.82 -6.77
C LYS A 375 35.48 1.16 -7.86
N GLU A 376 35.24 0.24 -8.78
CA GLU A 376 34.32 0.43 -9.91
C GLU A 376 32.88 0.70 -9.46
N LEU A 377 32.51 0.23 -8.25
CA LEU A 377 31.19 0.41 -7.64
C LEU A 377 31.16 1.49 -6.55
N GLU A 378 32.19 2.34 -6.43
CA GLU A 378 32.23 3.38 -5.39
C GLU A 378 31.05 4.38 -5.50
N ASP A 379 30.55 4.59 -6.71
CA ASP A 379 29.43 5.48 -6.99
C ASP A 379 28.06 4.89 -6.60
N ALA A 380 27.96 3.58 -6.38
CA ALA A 380 26.70 2.90 -6.11
C ALA A 380 26.04 3.40 -4.81
N LYS A 381 24.79 3.84 -4.90
CA LYS A 381 23.95 4.31 -3.78
C LYS A 381 22.85 3.34 -3.43
N SER A 382 22.44 2.49 -4.35
CA SER A 382 21.37 1.52 -4.12
C SER A 382 21.66 0.17 -4.77
N ILE A 383 21.11 -0.89 -4.18
CA ILE A 383 21.27 -2.27 -4.66
C ILE A 383 19.94 -3.02 -4.57
N SER A 384 19.60 -3.77 -5.61
CA SER A 384 18.43 -4.65 -5.67
C SER A 384 18.86 -6.10 -5.85
N LEU A 385 18.35 -6.99 -5.00
CA LEU A 385 18.70 -8.41 -4.98
C LEU A 385 17.44 -9.27 -4.87
N SER A 386 17.44 -10.43 -5.53
CA SER A 386 16.43 -11.46 -5.29
C SER A 386 16.93 -12.41 -4.21
N ILE A 387 16.36 -12.35 -3.00
CA ILE A 387 16.89 -13.08 -1.85
C ILE A 387 16.72 -14.60 -1.98
N ASP A 388 15.68 -15.04 -2.70
CA ASP A 388 15.42 -16.45 -3.01
C ASP A 388 16.49 -17.10 -3.88
N SER A 389 17.31 -16.31 -4.58
CA SER A 389 18.39 -16.82 -5.44
C SER A 389 19.78 -16.69 -4.82
N ILE A 390 19.93 -16.06 -3.65
CA ILE A 390 21.24 -15.85 -3.01
C ILE A 390 21.73 -17.12 -2.32
N HIS A 391 22.97 -17.51 -2.58
CA HIS A 391 23.65 -18.60 -1.90
C HIS A 391 24.52 -18.09 -0.74
N GLY A 392 24.12 -18.41 0.47
CA GLY A 392 24.83 -18.08 1.71
C GLY A 392 23.87 -18.02 2.89
N THR A 393 24.41 -17.77 4.08
CA THR A 393 23.59 -17.50 5.28
C THR A 393 23.17 -16.04 5.34
N THR A 394 22.07 -15.76 6.04
CA THR A 394 21.61 -14.40 6.32
C THR A 394 22.71 -13.50 6.90
N ILE A 395 23.52 -14.01 7.83
CA ILE A 395 24.59 -13.23 8.46
C ILE A 395 25.66 -12.88 7.43
N GLN A 396 26.08 -13.83 6.59
CA GLN A 396 27.07 -13.57 5.53
C GLN A 396 26.57 -12.53 4.51
N LEU A 397 25.28 -12.54 4.18
CA LEU A 397 24.68 -11.52 3.32
C LEU A 397 24.76 -10.13 3.96
N LEU A 398 24.38 -10.01 5.24
CA LEU A 398 24.44 -8.73 5.96
C LEU A 398 25.88 -8.23 6.10
N ASP A 399 26.83 -9.13 6.39
CA ASP A 399 28.24 -8.79 6.47
C ASP A 399 28.77 -8.29 5.12
N ALA A 400 28.41 -8.96 4.02
CA ALA A 400 28.81 -8.55 2.68
C ALA A 400 28.22 -7.18 2.28
N LEU A 401 26.94 -6.91 2.59
CA LEU A 401 26.31 -5.62 2.35
C LEU A 401 26.94 -4.49 3.20
N SER A 402 27.35 -4.81 4.43
CA SER A 402 27.96 -3.85 5.37
C SER A 402 29.34 -3.34 4.92
N LEU A 403 29.96 -4.00 3.94
CA LEU A 403 31.25 -3.60 3.38
C LEU A 403 31.17 -2.26 2.63
N SER A 404 30.01 -1.90 2.09
CA SER A 404 29.81 -0.60 1.43
C SER A 404 29.39 0.46 2.44
N GLN A 405 30.08 1.59 2.42
CA GLN A 405 29.66 2.80 3.14
C GLN A 405 28.79 3.74 2.28
N ASN A 406 28.71 3.50 0.98
CA ASN A 406 28.05 4.38 0.01
C ASN A 406 26.62 3.97 -0.30
N ILE A 407 26.29 2.68 -0.13
CA ILE A 407 24.93 2.19 -0.26
C ILE A 407 24.06 2.80 0.85
N ARG A 408 22.93 3.36 0.43
CA ARG A 408 21.91 4.02 1.26
C ARG A 408 20.54 3.38 1.08
N GLU A 409 20.32 2.61 0.03
CA GLU A 409 19.06 1.93 -0.25
C GLU A 409 19.29 0.47 -0.63
N ILE A 410 18.56 -0.44 0.00
CA ILE A 410 18.69 -1.88 -0.18
C ILE A 410 17.32 -2.45 -0.46
N TYR A 411 17.16 -3.05 -1.63
CA TYR A 411 15.93 -3.69 -2.07
C TYR A 411 16.12 -5.21 -2.11
N LEU A 412 15.41 -5.90 -1.23
CA LEU A 412 15.44 -7.34 -1.08
C LEU A 412 14.11 -7.91 -1.58
N LEU A 413 14.12 -8.30 -2.86
CA LEU A 413 12.96 -8.82 -3.58
C LEU A 413 12.91 -10.36 -3.48
N GLN A 414 11.73 -10.94 -3.71
CA GLN A 414 11.56 -12.38 -3.90
C GLN A 414 10.82 -12.65 -5.21
N GLY A 415 11.09 -13.78 -5.84
CA GLY A 415 10.43 -14.17 -7.08
C GLY A 415 8.88 -14.26 -6.98
N PRO A 416 8.18 -14.07 -8.11
CA PRO A 416 6.72 -14.04 -8.15
C PRO A 416 6.06 -15.39 -7.86
N THR A 417 6.79 -16.51 -8.01
CA THR A 417 6.30 -17.87 -7.69
C THR A 417 6.50 -18.27 -6.23
N ARG A 418 6.83 -17.32 -5.34
CA ARG A 418 7.09 -17.60 -3.92
C ARG A 418 5.84 -18.16 -3.23
N VAL A 419 6.08 -19.08 -2.30
CA VAL A 419 5.04 -19.68 -1.44
C VAL A 419 5.20 -19.29 0.03
N THR A 420 6.24 -18.53 0.35
CA THR A 420 6.54 -18.05 1.70
C THR A 420 7.35 -16.75 1.66
N ASP A 421 7.15 -15.91 2.68
CA ASP A 421 7.92 -14.69 2.94
C ASP A 421 8.97 -14.87 4.06
N THR A 422 9.19 -16.11 4.54
CA THR A 422 10.08 -16.42 5.68
C THR A 422 11.48 -15.84 5.53
N GLN A 423 12.07 -15.87 4.33
CA GLN A 423 13.41 -15.34 4.12
C GLN A 423 13.50 -13.82 4.30
N SER A 424 12.48 -13.08 3.87
CA SER A 424 12.37 -11.64 4.16
C SER A 424 12.36 -11.39 5.67
N THR A 425 11.55 -12.18 6.40
CA THR A 425 11.45 -12.12 7.87
C THR A 425 12.79 -12.45 8.53
N ASP A 426 13.44 -13.54 8.15
CA ASP A 426 14.69 -14.00 8.76
C ASP A 426 15.83 -12.99 8.56
N ILE A 427 15.94 -12.40 7.36
CA ILE A 427 16.93 -11.36 7.08
C ILE A 427 16.68 -10.11 7.94
N PHE A 428 15.43 -9.66 8.04
CA PHE A 428 15.11 -8.50 8.87
C PHE A 428 15.31 -8.76 10.36
N LEU A 429 14.93 -9.94 10.85
CA LEU A 429 15.16 -10.32 12.25
C LEU A 429 16.66 -10.36 12.58
N ALA A 430 17.47 -10.93 11.70
CA ALA A 430 18.92 -10.93 11.86
C ALA A 430 19.49 -9.50 11.82
N LEU A 431 19.04 -8.66 10.89
CA LEU A 431 19.47 -7.27 10.77
C LEU A 431 19.10 -6.45 12.02
N SER A 432 17.85 -6.54 12.47
CA SER A 432 17.36 -5.83 13.67
C SER A 432 18.09 -6.22 14.96
N SER A 433 18.57 -7.46 15.04
CA SER A 433 19.35 -8.00 16.17
C SER A 433 20.86 -7.82 16.03
N SER A 434 21.34 -7.37 14.86
CA SER A 434 22.76 -7.20 14.57
C SER A 434 23.31 -5.84 15.05
N ASN A 435 24.65 -5.71 15.01
CA ASN A 435 25.33 -4.43 15.25
C ASN A 435 25.44 -3.56 13.98
N HIS A 436 24.83 -3.96 12.86
CA HIS A 436 24.89 -3.27 11.57
C HIS A 436 23.95 -2.05 11.52
N LEU A 437 24.14 -1.10 12.43
CA LEU A 437 23.31 0.11 12.55
C LEU A 437 23.34 0.98 11.28
N SER A 438 24.42 0.93 10.49
CA SER A 438 24.50 1.63 9.20
C SER A 438 23.48 1.08 8.20
N LEU A 439 23.30 -0.24 8.14
CA LEU A 439 22.31 -0.89 7.29
C LEU A 439 20.89 -0.60 7.76
N LEU A 440 20.64 -0.61 9.08
CA LEU A 440 19.34 -0.25 9.65
C LEU A 440 18.92 1.21 9.40
N LYS A 441 19.88 2.10 9.12
CA LYS A 441 19.63 3.49 8.74
C LYS A 441 19.46 3.69 7.23
N CYS A 442 19.70 2.65 6.43
CA CYS A 442 19.39 2.68 5.01
C CYS A 442 17.88 2.67 4.78
N LYS A 443 17.46 3.11 3.60
CA LYS A 443 16.13 2.79 3.08
C LYS A 443 16.08 1.30 2.77
N LEU A 444 15.25 0.58 3.51
CA LEU A 444 15.12 -0.86 3.39
C LEU A 444 13.81 -1.20 2.67
N PHE A 445 13.88 -2.18 1.78
CA PHE A 445 12.72 -2.75 1.11
C PHE A 445 12.79 -4.27 1.23
N PHE A 446 11.68 -4.88 1.66
CA PHE A 446 11.50 -6.32 1.74
C PHE A 446 10.18 -6.72 1.10
N THR A 447 10.21 -7.60 0.11
CA THR A 447 9.00 -8.17 -0.50
C THR A 447 8.01 -8.69 0.56
N GLY A 448 8.50 -9.38 1.59
CA GLY A 448 7.66 -9.94 2.66
C GLY A 448 6.87 -8.90 3.46
N ALA A 449 7.42 -7.70 3.68
CA ALA A 449 6.74 -6.65 4.43
C ALA A 449 5.53 -6.10 3.65
N TYR A 450 5.69 -5.84 2.35
CA TYR A 450 4.59 -5.41 1.47
C TYR A 450 3.54 -6.51 1.29
N SER A 451 4.00 -7.74 1.02
CA SER A 451 3.16 -8.94 0.88
C SER A 451 2.26 -9.14 2.09
N ALA A 452 2.79 -9.00 3.30
CA ALA A 452 2.03 -9.21 4.53
C ALA A 452 0.90 -8.20 4.75
N GLY A 453 1.14 -6.92 4.42
CA GLY A 453 0.10 -5.89 4.46
C GLY A 453 -1.07 -6.22 3.53
N LEU A 454 -0.79 -6.67 2.31
CA LEU A 454 -1.81 -7.07 1.33
C LEU A 454 -2.59 -8.32 1.76
N ARG A 455 -1.91 -9.29 2.35
CA ARG A 455 -2.50 -10.57 2.80
C ARG A 455 -3.24 -10.49 4.13
N LYS A 456 -3.15 -9.35 4.83
CA LYS A 456 -3.63 -9.20 6.22
C LYS A 456 -3.05 -10.31 7.11
N THR A 457 -1.74 -10.45 7.08
CA THR A 457 -0.98 -11.39 7.92
C THR A 457 0.18 -10.68 8.61
N PHE A 458 0.64 -11.19 9.75
CA PHE A 458 1.86 -10.69 10.37
C PHE A 458 3.08 -11.14 9.57
N TRP A 459 4.09 -10.27 9.43
CA TRP A 459 5.37 -10.64 8.82
C TRP A 459 6.50 -10.83 9.84
N LEU A 460 6.35 -10.23 11.03
CA LEU A 460 7.26 -10.40 12.15
C LEU A 460 6.57 -11.20 13.26
N PRO A 461 7.28 -12.17 13.88
CA PRO A 461 6.74 -12.95 14.99
C PRO A 461 6.57 -12.08 16.26
N PRO A 462 5.34 -11.87 16.77
CA PRO A 462 5.08 -11.02 17.94
C PRO A 462 5.88 -11.41 19.19
N ALA A 463 6.03 -12.72 19.41
CA ALA A 463 6.64 -13.26 20.62
C ALA A 463 8.17 -13.09 20.67
N THR A 464 8.85 -12.98 19.52
CA THR A 464 10.32 -12.98 19.47
C THR A 464 10.90 -11.69 18.91
N TYR A 465 10.13 -10.93 18.13
CA TYR A 465 10.60 -9.68 17.55
C TYR A 465 10.76 -8.60 18.62
N LYS A 466 11.94 -7.95 18.64
CA LYS A 466 12.23 -6.79 19.45
C LYS A 466 12.63 -5.63 18.55
N PRO A 467 11.84 -4.55 18.48
CA PRO A 467 12.15 -3.40 17.64
C PRO A 467 13.44 -2.70 18.07
N ASN A 468 14.25 -2.32 17.09
CA ASN A 468 15.48 -1.57 17.32
C ASN A 468 15.18 -0.07 17.44
N ILE A 469 15.06 0.41 18.67
CA ILE A 469 14.70 1.80 18.98
C ILE A 469 15.74 2.84 18.51
N GLN A 470 16.96 2.42 18.17
CA GLN A 470 17.97 3.32 17.61
C GLN A 470 17.73 3.61 16.12
N ALA A 471 17.08 2.69 15.42
CA ALA A 471 16.67 2.88 14.02
C ALA A 471 15.32 3.60 13.94
N PHE A 472 14.32 3.10 14.67
CA PHE A 472 12.99 3.70 14.75
C PHE A 472 12.42 3.57 16.17
N PRO A 473 12.24 4.68 16.89
CA PRO A 473 11.92 4.61 18.32
C PRO A 473 10.42 4.56 18.64
N ILE A 474 9.53 4.74 17.66
CA ILE A 474 8.06 4.72 17.86
C ILE A 474 7.51 3.34 17.57
N GLN A 475 6.73 2.79 18.49
CA GLN A 475 6.15 1.44 18.33
C GLN A 475 4.63 1.44 18.49
N HIS A 476 4.10 2.31 19.33
CA HIS A 476 2.70 2.33 19.71
C HIS A 476 2.11 3.72 19.48
N MET A 477 0.93 3.73 18.85
CA MET A 477 0.10 4.92 18.70
C MET A 477 -1.28 4.64 19.28
N PHE A 478 -1.65 5.40 20.30
CA PHE A 478 -2.94 5.33 20.98
C PHE A 478 -3.81 6.52 20.58
N VAL A 479 -5.04 6.26 20.17
CA VAL A 479 -5.94 7.28 19.63
C VAL A 479 -7.31 7.13 20.25
N ARG A 480 -7.82 8.20 20.86
CA ARG A 480 -9.14 8.22 21.49
C ARG A 480 -10.08 9.20 20.78
N HIS A 481 -11.34 8.83 20.67
CA HIS A 481 -12.35 9.60 19.93
C HIS A 481 -13.50 9.97 20.83
N GLN A 482 -13.75 11.27 21.01
CA GLN A 482 -14.82 11.70 21.89
C GLN A 482 -16.21 11.32 21.35
N ILE A 483 -16.96 10.60 22.19
CA ILE A 483 -18.33 10.15 21.91
C ILE A 483 -19.30 11.13 22.57
N GLY A 484 -20.27 11.61 21.79
CA GLY A 484 -21.26 12.57 22.28
C GLY A 484 -20.62 13.88 22.76
N SER A 485 -21.20 14.46 23.82
CA SER A 485 -20.77 15.71 24.45
C SER A 485 -20.11 15.51 25.82
N SER A 486 -20.07 14.28 26.33
CA SER A 486 -19.39 13.89 27.57
C SER A 486 -17.92 13.57 27.31
N PRO A 487 -17.05 13.58 28.33
CA PRO A 487 -15.65 13.14 28.21
C PRO A 487 -15.55 11.60 28.17
N GLN A 488 -16.39 10.96 27.35
CA GLN A 488 -16.32 9.53 27.07
C GLN A 488 -15.68 9.34 25.71
N PHE A 489 -14.83 8.33 25.60
CA PHE A 489 -14.01 8.13 24.42
C PHE A 489 -14.12 6.71 23.88
N TRP A 490 -13.94 6.57 22.57
CA TRP A 490 -13.72 5.29 21.94
C TRP A 490 -12.21 5.09 21.72
N PRO A 491 -11.57 4.06 22.30
CA PRO A 491 -10.13 3.83 22.19
C PRO A 491 -9.76 3.05 20.92
N ASN A 492 -8.61 3.37 20.36
CA ASN A 492 -7.94 2.61 19.31
C ASN A 492 -6.44 2.60 19.57
N HIS A 493 -5.78 1.54 19.11
CA HIS A 493 -4.33 1.39 19.15
C HIS A 493 -3.84 0.81 17.84
N PHE A 494 -2.68 1.30 17.45
CA PHE A 494 -1.98 0.87 16.25
C PHE A 494 -0.54 0.52 16.64
N TYR A 495 -0.10 -0.66 16.23
CA TYR A 495 1.29 -1.05 16.28
C TYR A 495 1.99 -0.60 14.99
N LEU A 496 3.13 0.09 15.14
CA LEU A 496 3.90 0.67 14.03
C LEU A 496 5.31 0.08 13.92
N GLY A 497 5.70 -0.81 14.83
CA GLY A 497 7.07 -1.35 14.86
C GLY A 497 7.38 -2.33 13.72
N ASP A 498 6.37 -2.77 12.95
CA ASP A 498 6.52 -3.62 11.77
C ASP A 498 6.35 -2.85 10.44
N ALA A 499 6.13 -1.53 10.50
CA ALA A 499 5.85 -0.68 9.35
C ALA A 499 7.11 -0.18 8.60
N MET A 500 8.31 -0.52 9.09
CA MET A 500 9.61 -0.09 8.54
C MET A 500 9.74 1.44 8.34
N LEU A 501 9.11 2.22 9.21
CA LEU A 501 9.18 3.68 9.16
C LEU A 501 10.51 4.18 9.72
N HIS A 502 10.90 5.39 9.29
CA HIS A 502 11.94 6.19 9.93
C HIS A 502 11.34 7.50 10.46
N PRO A 503 12.01 8.23 11.36
CA PRO A 503 11.37 9.31 12.12
C PRO A 503 10.73 10.44 11.29
N GLN A 504 11.41 10.87 10.22
CA GLN A 504 10.90 11.94 9.35
C GLN A 504 9.63 11.51 8.60
N ARG A 505 9.66 10.32 7.98
CA ARG A 505 8.52 9.72 7.26
C ARG A 505 7.34 9.44 8.19
N PHE A 506 7.61 8.90 9.39
CA PHE A 506 6.57 8.75 10.41
C PHE A 506 5.89 10.09 10.69
N THR A 507 6.66 11.16 10.87
CA THR A 507 6.10 12.47 11.20
C THR A 507 5.26 13.02 10.05
N ALA A 508 5.72 12.89 8.80
CA ALA A 508 4.96 13.30 7.63
C ALA A 508 3.63 12.53 7.53
N GLY A 509 3.67 11.20 7.70
CA GLY A 509 2.48 10.35 7.71
C GLY A 509 1.56 10.59 8.91
N PHE A 510 2.12 11.01 10.06
CA PHE A 510 1.34 11.37 11.25
C PHE A 510 0.55 12.67 11.06
N LEU A 511 1.11 13.65 10.35
CA LEU A 511 0.36 14.86 9.96
C LEU A 511 -0.80 14.51 9.01
N GLN A 512 -0.57 13.66 8.01
CA GLN A 512 -1.61 13.15 7.11
C GLN A 512 -2.67 12.31 7.87
N TYR A 513 -2.25 11.52 8.85
CA TYR A 513 -3.14 10.77 9.73
C TYR A 513 -4.06 11.72 10.51
N MET A 514 -3.52 12.77 11.12
CA MET A 514 -4.31 13.76 11.84
C MET A 514 -5.29 14.48 10.91
N GLN A 515 -4.91 14.74 9.66
CA GLN A 515 -5.78 15.30 8.64
C GLN A 515 -6.99 14.39 8.35
N SER A 516 -6.77 13.08 8.20
CA SER A 516 -7.85 12.11 7.94
C SER A 516 -8.79 11.92 9.13
N LEU A 517 -8.36 12.26 10.34
CA LEU A 517 -9.24 12.28 11.51
C LEU A 517 -10.33 13.36 11.43
N ILE A 518 -10.13 14.42 10.65
CA ILE A 518 -11.11 15.52 10.54
C ILE A 518 -12.23 15.17 9.57
N THR A 519 -11.88 14.64 8.41
CA THR A 519 -12.82 14.37 7.30
C THR A 519 -13.51 13.02 7.39
N GLY A 520 -12.96 12.07 8.14
CA GLY A 520 -13.53 10.73 8.29
C GLY A 520 -14.65 10.65 9.35
N GLU A 521 -15.81 10.09 8.95
CA GLU A 521 -16.88 9.69 9.86
C GLU A 521 -16.64 8.31 10.51
N SER A 522 -15.82 7.44 9.90
CA SER A 522 -15.58 6.07 10.37
C SER A 522 -14.09 5.70 10.43
N MET A 523 -13.73 4.94 11.46
CA MET A 523 -12.38 4.49 11.78
C MET A 523 -12.13 3.12 11.19
N VAL A 524 -11.16 3.02 10.30
CA VAL A 524 -10.80 1.78 9.62
C VAL A 524 -9.28 1.80 9.34
N ALA A 525 -8.68 0.62 9.19
CA ALA A 525 -7.24 0.41 8.99
C ALA A 525 -6.65 1.22 7.81
N GLU A 526 -7.47 1.64 6.85
CA GLU A 526 -7.12 2.49 5.71
C GLU A 526 -6.60 3.87 6.15
N ASN A 527 -6.89 4.33 7.38
CA ASN A 527 -6.23 5.51 7.94
C ASN A 527 -4.71 5.34 8.02
N LEU A 528 -4.21 4.12 8.12
CA LEU A 528 -2.79 3.82 8.20
C LEU A 528 -2.11 3.93 6.84
N TYR A 529 -2.88 4.05 5.75
CA TYR A 529 -2.30 4.33 4.44
C TYR A 529 -1.58 5.69 4.45
N SER A 530 -1.94 6.61 5.36
CA SER A 530 -1.19 7.85 5.58
C SER A 530 0.27 7.62 5.95
N PHE A 531 0.60 6.51 6.61
CA PHE A 531 2.00 6.13 6.89
C PHE A 531 2.65 5.43 5.70
N ALA A 532 1.87 4.66 4.94
CA ALA A 532 2.33 3.96 3.75
C ALA A 532 2.64 4.93 2.60
N CYS A 533 1.89 6.02 2.43
CA CYS A 533 2.03 7.00 1.36
C CYS A 533 2.68 8.31 1.80
N ALA A 534 3.34 8.32 2.97
CA ALA A 534 4.01 9.52 3.45
C ALA A 534 5.22 9.87 2.57
N PRO A 535 5.53 11.17 2.38
CA PRO A 535 6.80 11.61 1.82
C PRO A 535 7.99 11.01 2.58
N SER A 536 9.08 10.74 1.86
CA SER A 536 10.28 10.14 2.45
C SER A 536 10.93 11.09 3.46
N THR A 537 11.05 12.37 3.14
CA THR A 537 11.62 13.38 4.02
C THR A 537 10.58 14.39 4.48
N PHE A 538 10.84 15.01 5.63
CA PHE A 538 9.97 16.08 6.13
C PHE A 538 10.10 17.39 5.29
N ALA A 539 11.16 17.50 4.49
CA ALA A 539 11.45 18.66 3.65
C ALA A 539 10.72 18.62 2.29
N GLU A 540 10.44 17.43 1.77
CA GLU A 540 9.72 17.26 0.51
C GLU A 540 8.33 17.89 0.53
N ASN A 541 7.87 18.33 -0.64
CA ASN A 541 6.49 18.78 -0.81
C ASN A 541 5.55 17.59 -0.54
N ALA A 542 4.37 17.89 0.02
CA ALA A 542 3.35 16.88 0.31
C ALA A 542 2.87 16.08 -0.93
N SER A 543 3.27 16.49 -2.13
CA SER A 543 2.97 15.83 -3.40
C SER A 543 3.89 14.65 -3.74
N SER A 544 5.06 14.52 -3.08
CA SER A 544 5.97 13.36 -3.28
C SER A 544 5.42 12.17 -2.52
N THR A 545 4.86 11.17 -3.24
CA THR A 545 4.29 9.98 -2.61
C THR A 545 5.20 8.78 -2.80
N GLU A 546 6.16 8.63 -1.91
CA GLU A 546 6.91 7.38 -1.82
C GLU A 546 6.07 6.34 -1.06
N ILE A 547 6.08 5.08 -1.49
CA ILE A 547 5.31 3.99 -0.88
C ILE A 547 6.19 3.16 0.06
N SER A 548 5.68 2.88 1.26
CA SER A 548 6.25 1.97 2.24
C SER A 548 5.25 0.88 2.62
N PRO A 549 5.67 -0.19 3.32
CA PRO A 549 4.75 -1.24 3.73
C PRO A 549 3.59 -0.69 4.58
N ILE A 550 2.40 -1.25 4.39
CA ILE A 550 1.27 -1.03 5.29
C ILE A 550 1.59 -1.74 6.62
N PRO A 551 1.39 -1.11 7.80
CA PRO A 551 1.61 -1.75 9.10
C PRO A 551 0.82 -3.06 9.21
N ALA A 552 1.50 -4.20 9.06
CA ALA A 552 0.85 -5.46 8.74
C ALA A 552 0.10 -6.03 9.93
N GLU A 553 0.67 -5.96 11.13
CA GLU A 553 0.05 -6.41 12.38
C GLU A 553 -1.27 -5.69 12.62
N THR A 554 -1.25 -4.38 12.49
CA THR A 554 -2.44 -3.54 12.67
C THR A 554 -3.47 -3.73 11.56
N ASN A 555 -3.05 -3.91 10.31
CA ASN A 555 -3.96 -4.15 9.19
C ASN A 555 -4.57 -5.57 9.19
N THR A 556 -3.95 -6.50 9.92
CA THR A 556 -4.40 -7.89 10.06
C THR A 556 -5.54 -8.01 11.06
N ILE A 557 -5.49 -7.27 12.17
CA ILE A 557 -6.47 -7.38 13.24
C ILE A 557 -7.69 -6.51 12.90
N PRO A 558 -8.88 -7.11 12.75
CA PRO A 558 -10.08 -6.33 12.51
C PRO A 558 -10.45 -5.57 13.78
N THR A 559 -10.91 -4.32 13.62
CA THR A 559 -11.44 -3.52 14.75
C THR A 559 -12.59 -4.23 15.48
N TRP A 560 -13.35 -5.05 14.74
CA TRP A 560 -14.44 -5.87 15.27
C TRP A 560 -14.36 -7.30 14.76
N ALA A 561 -14.19 -8.25 15.65
CA ALA A 561 -14.30 -9.67 15.34
C ALA A 561 -15.72 -10.17 15.64
N LEU A 562 -16.33 -10.87 14.67
CA LEU A 562 -17.58 -11.61 14.89
C LEU A 562 -17.31 -12.80 15.81
N THR A 563 -18.20 -13.01 16.78
CA THR A 563 -18.21 -14.17 17.69
C THR A 563 -19.46 -15.03 17.41
N ARG A 564 -19.38 -16.37 17.51
CA ARG A 564 -20.49 -17.31 17.20
C ARG A 564 -21.64 -17.31 18.21
N ASP A 565 -21.66 -16.45 19.23
CA ASP A 565 -22.80 -16.38 20.15
C ASP A 565 -24.03 -15.75 19.47
N GLU A 566 -24.83 -16.63 18.84
CA GLU A 566 -26.04 -16.31 18.06
C GLU A 566 -27.08 -15.51 18.85
N LYS A 567 -27.03 -15.52 20.19
CA LYS A 567 -28.02 -14.82 21.02
C LYS A 567 -27.71 -13.35 21.27
N LEU A 568 -26.46 -12.89 21.04
CA LEU A 568 -26.08 -11.51 21.36
C LEU A 568 -25.37 -10.75 20.23
N ARG A 569 -24.94 -11.38 19.12
CA ARG A 569 -24.19 -10.71 18.03
C ARG A 569 -23.14 -9.72 18.57
N MET A 570 -22.40 -10.12 19.62
CA MET A 570 -21.42 -9.22 20.22
C MET A 570 -20.18 -9.17 19.32
N HIS A 571 -19.95 -8.00 18.74
CA HIS A 571 -18.68 -7.67 18.12
C HIS A 571 -17.62 -7.53 19.21
N ALA A 572 -16.61 -8.40 19.20
CA ALA A 572 -15.45 -8.24 20.07
C ALA A 572 -14.58 -7.11 19.52
N GLU A 573 -14.40 -6.05 20.30
CA GLU A 573 -13.52 -4.95 19.93
C GLU A 573 -12.07 -5.41 20.07
N CYS A 574 -11.33 -5.36 18.97
CA CYS A 574 -9.96 -5.87 18.88
C CYS A 574 -9.03 -4.81 18.29
N TRP A 575 -7.81 -4.79 18.80
CA TRP A 575 -6.67 -4.06 18.28
C TRP A 575 -5.38 -4.79 18.71
N PRO A 576 -4.19 -4.50 18.13
CA PRO A 576 -2.96 -5.26 18.38
C PRO A 576 -2.56 -5.39 19.86
N GLU A 577 -1.91 -6.49 20.25
CA GLU A 577 -1.45 -6.64 21.64
C GLU A 577 -0.44 -5.52 22.01
N VAL A 578 -0.66 -4.84 23.14
CA VAL A 578 0.33 -3.88 23.66
C VAL A 578 1.51 -4.64 24.23
N ARG A 579 2.71 -4.32 23.74
CA ARG A 579 3.97 -4.86 24.24
C ARG A 579 4.55 -3.96 25.32
N ASP A 580 5.46 -4.52 26.13
CA ASP A 580 6.22 -3.75 27.11
C ASP A 580 6.97 -2.59 26.45
N LEU A 581 6.93 -1.42 27.09
CA LEU A 581 7.55 -0.21 26.57
C LEU A 581 9.01 -0.16 26.98
N ILE A 582 9.90 -0.10 26.00
CA ILE A 582 11.35 -0.12 26.20
C ILE A 582 11.84 1.28 26.60
N SER A 583 12.82 1.37 27.51
CA SER A 583 13.47 2.65 27.84
C SER A 583 14.03 3.32 26.58
N GLY A 584 13.80 4.62 26.44
CA GLY A 584 14.22 5.43 25.30
C GLY A 584 13.25 5.41 24.11
N SER A 585 12.27 4.49 24.08
CA SER A 585 11.21 4.46 23.07
C SER A 585 10.24 5.64 23.22
N TRP A 586 9.50 5.91 22.15
CA TRP A 586 8.47 6.94 22.10
C TRP A 586 7.11 6.30 21.82
N VAL A 587 6.08 6.81 22.49
CA VAL A 587 4.69 6.43 22.32
C VAL A 587 3.89 7.66 21.90
N VAL A 588 2.98 7.49 20.94
CA VAL A 588 2.14 8.57 20.45
C VAL A 588 0.77 8.45 21.08
N VAL A 589 0.24 9.56 21.59
CA VAL A 589 -1.12 9.65 22.13
C VAL A 589 -1.87 10.75 21.40
N VAL A 590 -3.08 10.46 20.93
CA VAL A 590 -3.92 11.39 20.16
C VAL A 590 -5.34 11.38 20.68
N SER A 591 -5.99 12.53 20.69
CA SER A 591 -7.40 12.69 21.05
C SER A 591 -8.12 13.55 20.02
N LYS A 592 -9.16 12.98 19.40
CA LYS A 592 -10.14 13.70 18.57
C LYS A 592 -11.29 14.14 19.48
N GLU A 593 -11.40 15.44 19.71
CA GLU A 593 -12.36 16.01 20.66
C GLU A 593 -13.38 16.91 19.95
N LYS A 594 -14.53 17.11 20.62
CA LYS A 594 -15.67 17.86 20.12
C LYS A 594 -15.93 19.05 21.03
N TYR A 595 -15.96 20.23 20.43
CA TYR A 595 -16.47 21.44 21.06
C TYR A 595 -17.90 21.70 20.59
N ILE A 596 -18.76 22.17 21.49
CA ILE A 596 -20.14 22.57 21.18
C ILE A 596 -20.29 24.04 21.55
N ASP A 597 -20.52 24.88 20.55
CA ASP A 597 -20.86 26.28 20.73
C ASP A 597 -22.33 26.38 21.18
N ARG A 598 -22.52 26.60 22.48
CA ARG A 598 -23.86 26.67 23.10
C ARG A 598 -24.68 27.85 22.57
N ASP A 599 -24.04 28.95 22.19
CA ASP A 599 -24.72 30.14 21.68
C ASP A 599 -25.21 29.88 20.25
N ALA A 600 -24.40 29.21 19.43
CA ALA A 600 -24.80 28.75 18.11
C ALA A 600 -25.96 27.73 18.17
N VAL A 601 -25.94 26.78 19.14
CA VAL A 601 -27.05 25.82 19.33
C VAL A 601 -28.37 26.53 19.69
N GLN A 602 -28.31 27.57 20.52
CA GLN A 602 -29.50 28.31 20.97
C GLN A 602 -30.02 29.30 19.93
N SER A 603 -29.20 29.68 18.95
CA SER A 603 -29.57 30.60 17.90
C SER A 603 -30.65 30.02 16.98
N LYS A 604 -31.74 30.77 16.79
CA LYS A 604 -32.80 30.47 15.81
C LYS A 604 -32.58 31.16 14.46
N ALA A 605 -31.45 31.83 14.27
CA ALA A 605 -31.14 32.57 13.04
C ALA A 605 -30.89 31.61 11.87
N TRP A 606 -31.35 32.00 10.67
CA TRP A 606 -31.13 31.29 9.41
C TRP A 606 -30.17 32.06 8.50
N PRO A 607 -29.21 31.39 7.82
CA PRO A 607 -28.86 29.97 7.95
C PRO A 607 -28.28 29.65 9.33
N ARG A 608 -28.53 28.43 9.82
CA ARG A 608 -27.99 27.98 11.12
C ARG A 608 -26.46 27.99 11.04
N LYS A 609 -25.82 28.66 12.01
CA LYS A 609 -24.37 28.57 12.17
C LYS A 609 -23.99 27.15 12.59
N PRO A 610 -22.84 26.63 12.14
CA PRO A 610 -22.29 25.39 12.70
C PRO A 610 -22.16 25.54 14.21
N SER A 611 -22.63 24.53 14.95
CA SER A 611 -22.68 24.57 16.42
C SER A 611 -21.72 23.57 17.06
N ARG A 612 -20.97 22.83 16.23
CA ARG A 612 -20.02 21.81 16.65
C ARG A 612 -18.69 22.08 15.96
N ALA A 613 -17.61 21.85 16.67
CA ALA A 613 -16.26 21.91 16.13
C ALA A 613 -15.47 20.68 16.57
N ILE A 614 -14.58 20.22 15.70
CA ILE A 614 -13.64 19.12 15.98
C ILE A 614 -12.24 19.72 16.09
N TYR A 615 -11.55 19.40 17.18
CA TYR A 615 -10.16 19.78 17.40
C TYR A 615 -9.34 18.58 17.84
N LEU A 616 -8.02 18.66 17.68
CA LEU A 616 -7.09 17.58 17.97
C LEU A 616 -6.12 17.96 19.08
N LYS A 617 -5.88 17.01 19.98
CA LYS A 617 -4.76 17.04 20.93
C LYS A 617 -3.85 15.86 20.70
N TYR A 618 -2.54 16.05 20.85
CA TYR A 618 -1.59 14.94 20.71
C TYR A 618 -0.38 15.09 21.63
N ALA A 619 0.38 14.01 21.84
CA ALA A 619 1.69 14.06 22.47
C ALA A 619 2.55 12.88 22.02
N LEU A 620 3.86 13.12 22.02
CA LEU A 620 4.89 12.11 21.90
C LEU A 620 5.51 11.94 23.28
N VAL A 621 5.31 10.77 23.87
CA VAL A 621 5.72 10.40 25.23
C VAL A 621 6.95 9.51 25.15
N ARG A 622 8.10 10.04 25.56
CA ARG A 622 9.36 9.29 25.64
C ARG A 622 9.51 8.64 27.01
N LEU A 623 9.80 7.35 27.02
CA LEU A 623 9.99 6.58 28.25
C LEU A 623 11.44 6.72 28.73
N LYS A 624 11.65 7.10 29.99
CA LYS A 624 13.01 7.12 30.59
C LYS A 624 13.39 5.75 31.15
N THR A 625 12.41 4.99 31.61
CA THR A 625 12.57 3.65 32.18
C THR A 625 11.69 2.66 31.43
N GLN A 626 12.09 1.38 31.43
CA GLN A 626 11.24 0.32 30.89
C GLN A 626 9.94 0.23 31.69
N LEU A 627 8.82 0.03 30.99
CA LEU A 627 7.49 -0.13 31.57
C LEU A 627 6.93 -1.50 31.19
N VAL A 628 6.58 -2.30 32.19
CA VAL A 628 5.82 -3.54 31.99
C VAL A 628 4.34 -3.19 31.95
N VAL A 629 3.64 -3.55 30.87
CA VAL A 629 2.24 -3.13 30.64
C VAL A 629 1.33 -3.51 31.81
N ASP A 630 1.49 -4.73 32.33
CA ASP A 630 0.65 -5.24 33.42
C ASP A 630 0.80 -4.46 34.73
N GLN A 631 1.95 -3.78 34.92
CA GLN A 631 2.31 -2.99 36.10
C GLN A 631 2.18 -1.48 35.85
N ALA A 632 1.67 -1.06 34.69
CA ALA A 632 1.68 0.34 34.26
C ALA A 632 0.90 1.26 35.21
N ALA A 633 -0.18 0.79 35.82
CA ALA A 633 -0.99 1.57 36.76
C ALA A 633 -0.18 2.06 37.99
N GLU A 634 0.77 1.25 38.45
CA GLU A 634 1.58 1.53 39.65
C GLU A 634 2.87 2.29 39.33
N THR A 635 3.39 2.12 38.11
CA THR A 635 4.74 2.56 37.73
C THR A 635 4.75 3.78 36.83
N LEU A 636 3.67 4.03 36.06
CA LEU A 636 3.60 5.17 35.15
C LEU A 636 3.33 6.47 35.89
N THR A 637 4.37 7.28 36.06
CA THR A 637 4.31 8.63 36.63
C THR A 637 4.93 9.68 35.71
N PRO A 638 4.57 10.97 35.87
CA PRO A 638 5.14 12.05 35.06
C PRO A 638 6.68 12.16 35.14
N GLU A 639 7.29 11.73 36.25
CA GLU A 639 8.74 11.80 36.45
C GLU A 639 9.51 10.83 35.55
N ILE A 640 8.92 9.67 35.25
CA ILE A 640 9.57 8.62 34.46
C ILE A 640 9.37 8.78 32.94
N VAL A 641 8.63 9.81 32.51
CA VAL A 641 8.44 10.13 31.10
C VAL A 641 8.94 11.52 30.75
N GLN A 642 9.14 11.77 29.47
CA GLN A 642 9.30 13.09 28.89
C GLN A 642 8.20 13.25 27.85
N VAL A 643 7.41 14.32 27.94
CA VAL A 643 6.30 14.60 27.03
C VAL A 643 6.68 15.79 26.16
N GLY A 644 6.45 15.66 24.85
CA GLY A 644 6.70 16.72 23.86
C GLY A 644 5.83 16.56 22.62
N GLY A 645 5.93 17.52 21.71
CA GLY A 645 5.29 17.49 20.40
C GLY A 645 6.23 16.93 19.32
N ILE A 646 5.84 17.15 18.06
CA ILE A 646 6.62 16.72 16.89
C ILE A 646 8.00 17.40 16.86
N LYS A 647 8.07 18.66 17.27
CA LYS A 647 9.30 19.46 17.25
C LYS A 647 10.35 18.88 18.19
N GLU A 648 9.97 18.59 19.44
CA GLU A 648 10.87 18.03 20.46
C GLU A 648 11.32 16.62 20.07
N PHE A 649 10.42 15.83 19.48
CA PHE A 649 10.75 14.51 18.94
C PHE A 649 11.82 14.60 17.86
N LEU A 650 11.57 15.36 16.78
CA LEU A 650 12.50 15.50 15.65
C LEU A 650 13.85 16.09 16.07
N GLN A 651 13.89 17.04 16.99
CA GLN A 651 15.15 17.57 17.53
C GLN A 651 16.05 16.49 18.16
N ILE A 652 15.46 15.43 18.71
CA ILE A 652 16.21 14.34 19.36
C ILE A 652 16.59 13.25 18.35
N VAL A 653 15.70 12.90 17.43
CA VAL A 653 15.84 11.69 16.59
C VAL A 653 16.28 11.99 15.15
N ALA A 654 16.11 13.23 14.69
CA ALA A 654 16.43 13.70 13.35
C ALA A 654 16.83 15.20 13.40
N PRO A 655 17.93 15.54 14.12
CA PRO A 655 18.33 16.93 14.36
C PRO A 655 18.66 17.72 13.09
N GLU A 656 18.84 17.04 11.96
CA GLU A 656 19.02 17.64 10.64
C GLU A 656 17.75 18.31 10.08
N VAL A 657 16.57 18.03 10.64
CA VAL A 657 15.30 18.62 10.16
C VAL A 657 15.19 20.08 10.62
N ASN A 658 14.87 20.97 9.69
CA ASN A 658 14.67 22.39 9.99
C ASN A 658 13.42 22.59 10.89
N PRO A 659 13.58 23.14 12.12
CA PRO A 659 12.47 23.36 13.04
C PRO A 659 11.41 24.34 12.51
N ASP A 660 11.78 25.31 11.67
CA ASP A 660 10.83 26.28 11.10
C ASP A 660 9.89 25.60 10.11
N ARG A 661 10.39 24.60 9.38
CA ARG A 661 9.56 23.79 8.48
C ARG A 661 8.55 22.94 9.25
N VAL A 662 8.94 22.43 10.41
CA VAL A 662 8.04 21.68 11.31
C VAL A 662 6.89 22.57 11.77
N GLU A 663 7.20 23.79 12.21
CA GLU A 663 6.21 24.76 12.65
C GLU A 663 5.26 25.14 11.51
N GLN A 664 5.79 25.41 10.30
CA GLN A 664 4.98 25.69 9.12
C GLN A 664 3.96 24.57 8.83
N ARG A 665 4.40 23.31 8.84
CA ARG A 665 3.53 22.15 8.54
C ARG A 665 2.45 21.94 9.60
N LEU A 666 2.76 22.22 10.87
CA LEU A 666 1.77 22.22 11.95
C LEU A 666 0.72 23.33 11.77
N GLN A 667 1.14 24.52 11.35
CA GLN A 667 0.24 25.63 11.05
C GLN A 667 -0.64 25.33 9.82
N GLU A 668 -0.09 24.74 8.77
CA GLU A 668 -0.86 24.28 7.60
C GLU A 668 -1.96 23.29 8.02
N LEU A 669 -1.65 22.31 8.87
CA LEU A 669 -2.64 21.38 9.42
C LEU A 669 -3.68 22.11 10.29
N GLN A 670 -3.27 23.07 11.12
CA GLN A 670 -4.19 23.86 11.94
C GLN A 670 -5.17 24.66 11.09
N ILE A 671 -4.69 25.29 10.01
CA ILE A 671 -5.50 25.99 9.01
C ILE A 671 -6.48 25.01 8.37
N TYR A 672 -6.01 23.84 7.94
CA TYR A 672 -6.87 22.80 7.36
C TYR A 672 -8.01 22.40 8.30
N ILE A 673 -7.71 22.10 9.57
CA ILE A 673 -8.72 21.72 10.58
C ILE A 673 -9.77 22.83 10.71
N SER A 674 -9.33 24.08 10.79
CA SER A 674 -10.21 25.24 11.00
C SER A 674 -11.11 25.58 9.80
N HIS A 675 -10.69 25.24 8.58
CA HIS A 675 -11.44 25.50 7.35
C HIS A 675 -12.27 24.30 6.89
N SER A 676 -12.26 23.19 7.63
CA SER A 676 -13.10 22.04 7.32
C SER A 676 -14.58 22.45 7.36
N PRO A 677 -15.44 21.91 6.48
CA PRO A 677 -16.86 22.21 6.48
C PRO A 677 -17.51 21.96 7.84
N ASP A 678 -18.57 22.71 8.15
CA ASP A 678 -19.37 22.54 9.37
C ASP A 678 -18.62 22.72 10.70
N GLN A 679 -17.49 23.43 10.71
CA GLN A 679 -16.75 23.81 11.91
C GLN A 679 -17.34 25.08 12.59
N ALA A 680 -17.72 24.97 13.87
CA ALA A 680 -18.04 26.13 14.71
C ALA A 680 -16.77 26.88 15.12
N ALA A 681 -16.90 28.16 15.52
CA ALA A 681 -15.78 28.87 16.12
C ALA A 681 -15.42 28.21 17.47
N LEU A 682 -14.12 27.94 17.69
CA LEU A 682 -13.66 27.46 18.99
C LEU A 682 -13.81 28.53 20.07
N GLY A 683 -14.01 28.08 21.31
CA GLY A 683 -14.09 28.95 22.48
C GLY A 683 -12.76 29.65 22.80
N PRO A 684 -12.78 30.73 23.59
CA PRO A 684 -11.57 31.45 24.00
C PRO A 684 -10.54 30.51 24.67
N GLY A 685 -9.28 30.60 24.25
CA GLY A 685 -8.18 29.81 24.80
C GLY A 685 -8.05 28.39 24.26
N MET A 686 -8.93 27.98 23.34
CA MET A 686 -8.82 26.68 22.65
C MET A 686 -8.00 26.82 21.36
N SER A 687 -7.30 25.75 21.00
CA SER A 687 -6.60 25.62 19.72
C SER A 687 -7.15 24.45 18.93
N TRP A 688 -7.17 24.58 17.60
CA TRP A 688 -7.52 23.49 16.68
C TRP A 688 -6.57 22.30 16.77
N LEU A 689 -5.31 22.57 17.11
CA LEU A 689 -4.26 21.59 17.33
C LEU A 689 -3.43 22.02 18.53
N SER A 690 -3.22 21.13 19.50
CA SER A 690 -2.36 21.40 20.67
C SER A 690 -1.65 20.16 21.19
N VAL A 691 -0.53 20.37 21.87
CA VAL A 691 0.21 19.30 22.56
C VAL A 691 -0.37 19.10 23.97
N PHE A 692 -0.46 17.85 24.43
CA PHE A 692 -0.88 17.56 25.81
C PHE A 692 0.17 18.01 26.83
N GLU A 693 -0.33 18.50 27.97
CA GLU A 693 0.50 18.69 29.15
C GLU A 693 1.00 17.34 29.70
N PRO A 694 2.16 17.29 30.38
CA PRO A 694 2.76 16.05 30.83
C PRO A 694 1.82 15.17 31.68
N GLN A 695 1.08 15.77 32.62
CA GLN A 695 0.14 15.04 33.48
C GLN A 695 -1.05 14.49 32.69
N GLU A 696 -1.58 15.26 31.73
CA GLU A 696 -2.69 14.83 30.88
C GLU A 696 -2.25 13.66 30.00
N ALA A 697 -1.09 13.76 29.33
CA ALA A 697 -0.55 12.69 28.49
C ALA A 697 -0.29 11.39 29.29
N CYS A 698 0.29 11.49 30.49
CA CYS A 698 0.51 10.35 31.38
C CYS A 698 -0.79 9.67 31.79
N SER A 699 -1.82 10.45 32.14
CA SER A 699 -3.11 9.89 32.53
C SER A 699 -3.73 9.12 31.37
N ILE A 700 -3.75 9.70 30.18
CA ILE A 700 -4.33 9.06 29.00
C ILE A 700 -3.58 7.78 28.64
N LEU A 701 -2.24 7.81 28.67
CA LEU A 701 -1.45 6.61 28.43
C LEU A 701 -1.76 5.52 29.44
N ARG A 702 -1.92 5.87 30.74
CA ARG A 702 -2.33 4.91 31.78
C ARG A 702 -3.68 4.27 31.45
N ASP A 703 -4.67 5.09 31.09
CA ASP A 703 -6.02 4.61 30.76
C ASP A 703 -5.97 3.57 29.63
N PHE A 704 -5.17 3.82 28.58
CA PHE A 704 -4.98 2.87 27.48
C PHE A 704 -4.29 1.57 27.90
N LEU A 705 -3.25 1.65 28.74
CA LEU A 705 -2.53 0.48 29.22
C LEU A 705 -3.39 -0.38 30.16
N GLU A 706 -4.32 0.24 30.90
CA GLU A 706 -5.33 -0.48 31.66
C GLU A 706 -6.37 -1.15 30.74
N ASP A 707 -6.85 -0.45 29.71
CA ASP A 707 -7.79 -1.00 28.72
C ASP A 707 -7.18 -2.12 27.85
N ALA A 708 -5.86 -2.16 27.69
CA ALA A 708 -5.16 -3.23 26.99
C ALA A 708 -5.48 -4.61 27.57
N LYS A 709 -5.72 -4.72 28.89
CA LYS A 709 -6.12 -5.98 29.54
C LYS A 709 -7.51 -6.45 29.09
N PHE A 710 -8.44 -5.52 28.92
CA PHE A 710 -9.77 -5.80 28.38
C PHE A 710 -9.67 -6.30 26.93
N VAL A 711 -8.86 -5.64 26.10
CA VAL A 711 -8.71 -6.00 24.68
C VAL A 711 -7.94 -7.30 24.49
N LYS A 712 -6.92 -7.58 25.30
CA LYS A 712 -6.24 -8.88 25.33
C LYS A 712 -7.23 -10.04 25.57
N GLY A 713 -8.23 -9.84 26.44
CA GLY A 713 -9.33 -10.78 26.62
C GLY A 713 -10.22 -10.94 25.37
N ASN A 714 -10.54 -9.84 24.69
CA ASN A 714 -11.32 -9.88 23.44
C ASN A 714 -10.57 -10.55 22.29
N LEU A 715 -9.26 -10.31 22.15
CA LEU A 715 -8.40 -10.99 21.18
C LEU A 715 -8.45 -12.50 21.38
N LYS A 716 -8.24 -12.97 22.62
CA LYS A 716 -8.32 -14.39 22.96
C LYS A 716 -9.67 -15.00 22.59
N MET A 717 -10.77 -14.33 22.94
CA MET A 717 -12.13 -14.76 22.61
C MET A 717 -12.36 -14.83 21.09
N ALA A 718 -11.92 -13.82 20.34
CA ALA A 718 -12.06 -13.75 18.90
C ALA A 718 -11.27 -14.87 18.19
N MET A 719 -10.10 -15.23 18.73
CA MET A 719 -9.25 -16.31 18.23
C MET A 719 -9.82 -17.71 18.60
N GLU A 720 -10.37 -17.90 19.81
CA GLU A 720 -11.05 -19.15 20.21
C GLU A 720 -12.23 -19.50 19.29
N ASP A 721 -12.97 -18.50 18.83
CA ASP A 721 -14.14 -18.65 17.98
C ASP A 721 -13.82 -19.15 16.55
N ASN A 722 -12.62 -18.83 16.04
CA ASN A 722 -12.19 -19.19 14.69
C ASN A 722 -10.66 -19.37 14.60
N GLN A 723 -10.15 -20.40 15.29
CA GLN A 723 -8.71 -20.68 15.39
C GLN A 723 -8.04 -20.92 14.03
N THR A 724 -8.77 -21.44 13.03
CA THR A 724 -8.21 -21.72 11.70
C THR A 724 -7.90 -20.47 10.90
N GLU A 725 -8.66 -19.40 11.09
CA GLU A 725 -8.46 -18.14 10.37
C GLU A 725 -7.79 -17.05 11.22
N ARG A 726 -7.88 -17.16 12.55
CA ARG A 726 -7.44 -16.15 13.52
C ARG A 726 -6.44 -16.73 14.51
N ASP A 727 -5.24 -17.02 14.02
CA ASP A 727 -4.09 -17.44 14.85
C ASP A 727 -3.08 -16.29 15.00
N TRP A 728 -3.55 -15.14 15.51
CA TRP A 728 -2.74 -13.92 15.58
C TRP A 728 -1.65 -13.98 16.66
N TYR A 729 -2.03 -14.40 17.87
CA TYR A 729 -1.16 -14.48 19.05
C TYR A 729 -1.34 -15.84 19.77
N PRO A 730 -0.82 -16.95 19.22
CA PRO A 730 -1.00 -18.29 19.78
C PRO A 730 -0.51 -18.41 21.25
N GLU A 731 0.44 -17.57 21.66
CA GLU A 731 0.94 -17.45 23.02
C GLU A 731 -0.15 -17.09 24.04
N LEU A 732 -1.22 -16.38 23.65
CA LEU A 732 -2.33 -16.01 24.54
C LEU A 732 -3.13 -17.22 25.05
N PHE A 733 -3.00 -18.37 24.38
CA PHE A 733 -3.58 -19.64 24.82
C PHE A 733 -2.72 -20.37 25.84
N ARG A 734 -1.41 -20.09 25.88
CA ARG A 734 -0.46 -20.75 26.79
C ARG A 734 -0.48 -20.13 28.18
N ASP A 735 -0.87 -18.85 28.30
CA ASP A 735 -1.08 -18.18 29.58
C ASP A 735 -2.31 -18.74 30.31
N GLN A 736 -2.06 -19.66 31.25
CA GLN A 736 -3.07 -20.24 32.13
C GLN A 736 -3.53 -19.29 33.25
N THR A 737 -2.84 -18.16 33.44
CA THR A 737 -3.11 -17.16 34.50
C THR A 737 -4.45 -16.43 34.34
N SER A 738 -5.12 -16.57 33.20
CA SER A 738 -6.35 -15.83 32.86
C SER A 738 -7.58 -16.71 32.63
N GLN A 739 -7.59 -17.96 33.11
CA GLN A 739 -8.82 -18.76 33.09
C GLN A 739 -9.86 -18.18 34.07
N GLY A 740 -10.71 -17.27 33.57
CA GLY A 740 -11.99 -16.92 34.20
C GLY A 740 -12.19 -15.46 34.64
N ALA A 741 -11.19 -14.57 34.57
CA ALA A 741 -11.39 -13.16 34.90
C ALA A 741 -11.74 -12.35 33.65
N ARG A 742 -13.03 -12.01 33.47
CA ARG A 742 -13.45 -11.04 32.45
C ARG A 742 -13.06 -9.66 32.93
N TYR A 743 -11.93 -9.13 32.45
CA TYR A 743 -11.56 -7.73 32.70
C TYR A 743 -12.68 -6.82 32.20
N ILE A 744 -13.03 -5.82 32.99
CA ILE A 744 -14.10 -4.87 32.67
C ILE A 744 -13.44 -3.56 32.30
N ARG A 745 -13.75 -3.06 31.09
CA ARG A 745 -13.33 -1.72 30.64
C ARG A 745 -13.84 -0.66 31.60
N ASN A 746 -13.01 0.36 31.89
CA ASN A 746 -13.45 1.53 32.63
C ASN A 746 -14.45 2.35 31.79
N ALA A 747 -15.74 2.11 32.00
CA ALA A 747 -16.84 2.72 31.24
C ALA A 747 -17.01 4.23 31.48
N GLU A 748 -16.36 4.80 32.49
CA GLU A 748 -16.35 6.25 32.72
C GLU A 748 -15.47 6.96 31.68
N ILE A 749 -14.42 6.28 31.21
CA ILE A 749 -13.43 6.81 30.26
C ILE A 749 -13.69 6.27 28.86
N PHE A 750 -13.71 4.94 28.72
CA PHE A 750 -13.82 4.28 27.43
C PHE A 750 -15.16 3.58 27.23
N ARG A 751 -15.72 3.73 26.03
CA ARG A 751 -16.96 3.06 25.62
C ARG A 751 -16.78 2.46 24.22
N SER A 752 -17.30 1.25 24.04
CA SER A 752 -17.36 0.62 22.71
C SER A 752 -18.41 1.30 21.84
N CYS A 753 -18.15 1.39 20.54
CA CYS A 753 -18.96 2.17 19.59
C CYS A 753 -20.40 1.64 19.39
N TYR A 754 -20.73 0.45 19.91
CA TYR A 754 -22.08 -0.14 19.86
C TYR A 754 -22.60 -0.46 21.27
N ILE A 755 -23.22 0.55 21.91
CA ILE A 755 -24.31 0.37 22.89
C ILE A 755 -25.35 1.45 22.62
#